data_AF-A0A239WCP8-F1
#
_entry.id   AF-A0A239WCP8-F1
#
_cell.length_a   1.000
_cell.length_b   1.000
_cell.length_c   1.000
_cell.angle_alpha   90.00
_cell.angle_beta   90.00
_cell.angle_gamma   90.00
#
_symmetry.space_group_name_H-M   'P 1'
#
loop_
_entity.id
_entity.type
_entity.pdbx_description
1 polymer ?
#
loop_
_entity_poly.entity_id
_entity_poly.type
_entity_poly.pdbx_seq_one_letter_code
_entity_poly.pdbx_strand_id
1 'polypeptide(L)'
;MAKGVKSITGNASPEVGEKNFYEVSSFYQGTVIKNENEIKWKLYTQQSSGNWRELRGPQKTGKKVPFSFPEKWLGKKLLIEAFVYNPEIKSPPGLIVTPKTAKIPRINKVELFYVDDKKGSVFSFMEKLRARAYCVNMFLKELTFTLWEDDVKGGGHNTSNKPIDTLKARVDKNGVAVVEFPLSKAIIKKAMEGEVDVKQLEFYVTVEYYKNKKHATKNVDVDNPNPKVPINPPKKTEPKQPPIAKGSPAESKPKSKKEEKGILDKIEEKWDELWDWWETPGTIKKEQQPTVQKPEGRSVSIVQEPPEKKEEKEKCFCNRDFEEKDVRKLVKLLKGTETIWEGQALKGGKRAECNISDKSFGTLTKELNNAIKKYKINTCAQKMHFLAQVCEETGTFALSEETKSKYASSTSVYKGRGLLQLTGVKKEGEDSYDSPGPYKDYADYKGDQRIVKTPEIVANNVHYCIDSGAWIWSVNKKMTNNPKSAAIIKWGKETLGKSLNELAVYVDKYLELISVLLNGRNSETGMPNGWAIRQSNYNTLKNFFFMYDRFHGDNHKPADAKDIVTYHIYANGEIEKHIPKSIKSGYEKKYAYIYHDKSGSLHELGTYDIIPTQVYGGVKGTKVNLINLDKVKKSYKKENYQYTFNVDSPRKYVNEKTLASIFGAMLEVNYNDISCNGFSHPDGSSKPSVSHINGNNGDFKYLRKDKKLMFGDGTSLDISANPDMLDDVRQNKWNDALYKFGWKSMLGWTYKRNGKVNYLNHLPKNTKNHHHHLHVQGYKPSFKEIKK
;
A
#
# COMPACT_ATOMS: atom_id res chain seq x y z
N MET A 1 19.08 -57.72 3.62
CA MET A 1 19.96 -56.74 4.30
C MET A 1 19.62 -55.35 3.80
N ALA A 2 19.59 -54.34 4.67
CA ALA A 2 19.46 -52.95 4.24
C ALA A 2 20.63 -52.57 3.32
N LYS A 3 20.38 -51.72 2.31
CA LYS A 3 21.39 -51.21 1.36
C LYS A 3 21.30 -49.68 1.34
N GLY A 4 22.45 -48.98 1.30
CA GLY A 4 22.51 -47.52 1.32
C GLY A 4 23.29 -46.96 2.52
N VAL A 5 23.00 -45.71 2.90
CA VAL A 5 23.63 -45.02 4.03
C VAL A 5 23.17 -45.65 5.34
N LYS A 6 24.11 -45.99 6.23
CA LYS A 6 23.83 -46.56 7.56
C LYS A 6 23.85 -45.50 8.66
N SER A 7 24.70 -44.49 8.54
CA SER A 7 24.78 -43.40 9.51
C SER A 7 25.39 -42.14 8.92
N ILE A 8 25.05 -41.00 9.52
CA ILE A 8 25.68 -39.70 9.26
C ILE A 8 26.21 -39.09 10.56
N THR A 9 27.15 -38.15 10.44
CA THR A 9 27.69 -37.36 11.55
C THR A 9 27.55 -35.86 11.26
N GLY A 10 27.49 -35.07 12.33
CA GLY A 10 27.37 -33.61 12.27
C GLY A 10 26.91 -33.03 13.60
N ASN A 11 26.79 -31.71 13.67
CA ASN A 11 26.38 -31.01 14.89
C ASN A 11 24.88 -31.22 15.17
N ALA A 12 24.54 -31.93 16.25
CA ALA A 12 23.15 -32.16 16.64
C ALA A 12 22.47 -30.93 17.28
N SER A 13 23.23 -29.90 17.66
CA SER A 13 22.73 -28.68 18.30
C SER A 13 23.39 -27.41 17.71
N PRO A 14 23.20 -27.14 16.41
CA PRO A 14 23.79 -26.01 15.70
C PRO A 14 23.17 -24.70 16.14
N GLU A 15 23.92 -23.60 16.10
CA GLU A 15 23.33 -22.28 16.33
C GLU A 15 22.47 -21.85 15.12
N VAL A 16 21.36 -21.18 15.37
CA VAL A 16 20.53 -20.62 14.29
C VAL A 16 21.34 -19.66 13.41
N GLY A 17 21.15 -19.77 12.10
CA GLY A 17 21.88 -19.02 11.08
C GLY A 17 23.31 -19.51 10.80
N GLU A 18 23.88 -20.36 11.65
CA GLU A 18 25.23 -20.89 11.47
C GLU A 18 25.27 -21.98 10.40
N LYS A 19 26.30 -21.95 9.55
CA LYS A 19 26.56 -22.99 8.55
C LYS A 19 27.31 -24.15 9.18
N ASN A 20 26.66 -25.31 9.26
CA ASN A 20 27.21 -26.55 9.79
C ASN A 20 27.32 -27.61 8.68
N PHE A 21 28.34 -28.46 8.71
CA PHE A 21 28.53 -29.54 7.74
C PHE A 21 28.10 -30.88 8.32
N TYR A 22 27.49 -31.71 7.46
CA TYR A 22 27.05 -33.07 7.78
C TYR A 22 27.62 -34.02 6.75
N GLU A 23 28.06 -35.19 7.20
CA GLU A 23 28.77 -36.16 6.37
C GLU A 23 28.29 -37.59 6.59
N VAL A 24 28.38 -38.41 5.55
CA VAL A 24 28.09 -39.84 5.66
C VAL A 24 29.23 -40.52 6.43
N SER A 25 28.91 -41.20 7.52
CA SER A 25 29.89 -41.86 8.38
C SER A 25 30.01 -43.36 8.13
N SER A 26 28.96 -44.03 7.68
CA SER A 26 29.04 -45.44 7.26
C SER A 26 27.93 -45.86 6.30
N PHE A 27 28.14 -46.98 5.59
CA PHE A 27 27.17 -47.62 4.70
C PHE A 27 26.82 -49.02 5.21
N TYR A 28 25.66 -49.55 4.79
CA TYR A 28 25.33 -50.95 5.06
C TYR A 28 26.19 -51.88 4.21
N GLN A 29 26.50 -53.08 4.73
CA GLN A 29 27.31 -54.09 4.06
C GLN A 29 26.70 -54.46 2.68
N GLY A 30 27.54 -54.46 1.64
CA GLY A 30 27.12 -54.73 0.25
C GLY A 30 26.54 -53.52 -0.50
N THR A 31 26.68 -52.30 0.03
CA THR A 31 26.33 -51.06 -0.68
C THR A 31 27.43 -50.68 -1.67
N VAL A 32 27.09 -50.51 -2.96
CA VAL A 32 28.02 -50.07 -4.02
C VAL A 32 27.64 -48.66 -4.44
N ILE A 33 28.60 -47.73 -4.45
CA ILE A 33 28.42 -46.34 -4.87
C ILE A 33 29.43 -46.07 -5.96
N LYS A 34 28.95 -45.80 -7.18
CA LYS A 34 29.82 -45.55 -8.34
C LYS A 34 30.21 -44.07 -8.42
N ASN A 35 29.32 -43.18 -7.99
CA ASN A 35 29.53 -41.73 -7.96
C ASN A 35 29.00 -41.13 -6.64
N GLU A 36 29.77 -40.24 -6.01
CA GLU A 36 29.35 -39.56 -4.77
C GLU A 36 28.07 -38.73 -4.94
N ASN A 37 27.75 -38.27 -6.16
CA ASN A 37 26.50 -37.56 -6.46
C ASN A 37 25.25 -38.44 -6.38
N GLU A 38 25.40 -39.76 -6.27
CA GLU A 38 24.29 -40.67 -5.99
C GLU A 38 23.77 -40.52 -4.55
N ILE A 39 24.60 -40.01 -3.64
CA ILE A 39 24.21 -39.72 -2.26
C ILE A 39 23.41 -38.42 -2.27
N LYS A 40 22.14 -38.50 -1.90
CA LYS A 40 21.19 -37.38 -1.81
C LYS A 40 20.85 -37.09 -0.37
N TRP A 41 20.54 -35.83 -0.08
CA TRP A 41 20.20 -35.39 1.27
C TRP A 41 18.79 -34.80 1.34
N LYS A 42 18.05 -35.15 2.39
CA LYS A 42 16.76 -34.57 2.73
C LYS A 42 16.74 -34.05 4.16
N LEU A 43 15.86 -33.08 4.37
CA LEU A 43 15.62 -32.47 5.68
C LEU A 43 14.13 -32.61 6.00
N TYR A 44 13.81 -33.01 7.22
CA TYR A 44 12.43 -33.16 7.68
C TYR A 44 12.23 -32.38 8.98
N THR A 45 10.99 -32.01 9.26
CA THR A 45 10.57 -31.40 10.54
C THR A 45 9.58 -32.30 11.24
N GLN A 46 9.69 -32.40 12.55
CA GLN A 46 8.75 -33.17 13.35
C GLN A 46 7.42 -32.42 13.51
N GLN A 47 6.32 -33.11 13.21
CA GLN A 47 4.97 -32.62 13.47
C GLN A 47 4.56 -32.88 14.92
N SER A 48 3.49 -32.24 15.38
CA SER A 48 2.92 -32.48 16.71
C SER A 48 2.49 -33.93 16.94
N SER A 49 2.19 -34.66 15.87
CA SER A 49 1.87 -36.10 15.88
C SER A 49 3.10 -37.02 16.08
N GLY A 50 4.32 -36.46 16.10
CA GLY A 50 5.56 -37.23 16.12
C GLY A 50 6.08 -37.63 14.74
N ASN A 51 5.26 -37.54 13.69
CA ASN A 51 5.63 -37.88 12.31
C ASN A 51 6.57 -36.83 11.68
N TRP A 52 7.43 -37.28 10.76
CA TRP A 52 8.35 -36.43 10.01
C TRP A 52 7.70 -35.92 8.71
N ARG A 53 7.77 -34.61 8.48
CA ARG A 53 7.38 -33.97 7.22
C ARG A 53 8.59 -33.42 6.50
N GLU A 54 8.76 -33.78 5.22
CA GLU A 54 9.86 -33.28 4.39
C GLU A 54 9.79 -31.74 4.22
N LEU A 55 10.93 -31.09 4.37
CA LEU A 55 11.14 -29.68 4.07
C LEU A 55 11.64 -29.55 2.64
N ARG A 56 10.87 -28.87 1.79
CA ARG A 56 11.26 -28.60 0.40
C ARG A 56 12.44 -27.63 0.35
N GLY A 57 13.46 -27.97 -0.41
CA GLY A 57 14.66 -27.16 -0.62
C GLY A 57 15.48 -27.67 -1.82
N PRO A 58 16.55 -26.97 -2.20
CA PRO A 58 17.45 -27.43 -3.24
C PRO A 58 18.06 -28.78 -2.85
N GLN A 59 18.03 -29.75 -3.77
CA GLN A 59 18.61 -31.07 -3.54
C GLN A 59 20.13 -30.94 -3.39
N LYS A 60 20.66 -31.46 -2.28
CA LYS A 60 22.10 -31.54 -2.01
C LYS A 60 22.58 -32.95 -2.28
N THR A 61 23.74 -33.09 -2.91
CA THR A 61 24.36 -34.38 -3.22
C THR A 61 25.81 -34.42 -2.75
N GLY A 62 26.37 -35.62 -2.59
CA GLY A 62 27.75 -35.83 -2.18
C GLY A 62 27.89 -36.37 -0.75
N LYS A 63 29.11 -36.78 -0.38
CA LYS A 63 29.41 -37.36 0.95
C LYS A 63 29.32 -36.36 2.09
N LYS A 64 29.52 -35.06 1.84
CA LYS A 64 29.52 -34.00 2.84
C LYS A 64 28.80 -32.76 2.32
N VAL A 65 27.79 -32.27 3.05
CA VAL A 65 26.96 -31.14 2.60
C VAL A 65 26.73 -30.11 3.73
N PRO A 66 26.59 -28.82 3.40
CA PRO A 66 26.30 -27.80 4.40
C PRO A 66 24.80 -27.64 4.64
N PHE A 67 24.39 -27.41 5.89
CA PHE A 67 23.07 -26.93 6.29
C PHE A 67 23.17 -25.71 7.21
N SER A 68 22.20 -24.81 7.12
CA SER A 68 22.01 -23.71 8.07
C SER A 68 20.53 -23.58 8.40
N PHE A 69 20.21 -23.21 9.63
CA PHE A 69 18.85 -23.23 10.16
C PHE A 69 18.38 -21.82 10.52
N PRO A 70 17.41 -21.23 9.79
CA PRO A 70 16.84 -19.94 10.16
C PRO A 70 16.21 -19.92 11.57
N GLU A 71 16.08 -18.73 12.15
CA GLU A 71 15.51 -18.47 13.50
C GLU A 71 14.17 -19.19 13.73
N LYS A 72 13.31 -19.31 12.71
CA LYS A 72 12.02 -20.04 12.79
C LYS A 72 12.12 -21.52 13.20
N TRP A 73 13.31 -22.10 13.13
CA TRP A 73 13.62 -23.48 13.52
C TRP A 73 14.26 -23.60 14.90
N LEU A 74 14.45 -22.49 15.61
CA LEU A 74 14.93 -22.47 16.98
C LEU A 74 14.11 -23.43 17.86
N GLY A 75 14.79 -24.33 18.55
CA GLY A 75 14.20 -25.29 19.48
C GLY A 75 13.38 -26.42 18.82
N LYS A 76 13.28 -26.47 17.48
CA LYS A 76 12.51 -27.50 16.77
C LYS A 76 13.37 -28.69 16.39
N LYS A 77 12.81 -29.90 16.53
CA LYS A 77 13.44 -31.14 16.05
C LYS A 77 13.36 -31.24 14.53
N LEU A 78 14.52 -31.40 13.91
CA LEU A 78 14.70 -31.63 12.48
C LEU A 78 15.42 -32.96 12.28
N LEU A 79 15.09 -33.69 11.22
CA LEU A 79 15.80 -34.91 10.82
C LEU A 79 16.56 -34.61 9.54
N ILE A 80 17.88 -34.77 9.57
CA ILE A 80 18.73 -34.76 8.38
C ILE A 80 18.99 -36.20 7.99
N GLU A 81 18.81 -36.54 6.73
CA GLU A 81 19.06 -37.89 6.25
C GLU A 81 19.77 -37.87 4.89
N ALA A 82 20.86 -38.64 4.79
CA ALA A 82 21.49 -38.96 3.53
C ALA A 82 21.03 -40.35 3.07
N PHE A 83 20.82 -40.53 1.77
CA PHE A 83 20.37 -41.79 1.18
C PHE A 83 20.90 -41.94 -0.25
N VAL A 84 21.03 -43.19 -0.71
CA VAL A 84 21.43 -43.51 -2.10
C VAL A 84 20.20 -43.95 -2.91
N TYR A 85 19.38 -44.83 -2.33
CA TYR A 85 18.17 -45.36 -2.96
C TYR A 85 16.93 -44.61 -2.48
N ASN A 86 16.40 -44.98 -1.31
CA ASN A 86 15.24 -44.35 -0.68
C ASN A 86 15.60 -43.90 0.75
N PRO A 87 15.04 -42.78 1.23
CA PRO A 87 15.15 -42.39 2.64
C PRO A 87 14.34 -43.33 3.54
N GLU A 88 14.90 -43.67 4.70
CA GLU A 88 14.26 -44.47 5.74
C GLU A 88 13.49 -43.61 6.76
N ILE A 89 13.70 -42.29 6.78
CA ILE A 89 12.98 -41.30 7.60
C ILE A 89 13.02 -41.63 9.09
N LYS A 90 14.19 -42.05 9.56
CA LYS A 90 14.48 -42.37 10.97
C LYS A 90 15.93 -42.05 11.32
N SER A 91 16.25 -42.08 12.61
CA SER A 91 17.59 -41.89 13.12
C SER A 91 17.95 -43.09 14.01
N PRO A 92 18.91 -43.95 13.62
CA PRO A 92 19.66 -43.98 12.35
C PRO A 92 18.80 -44.47 11.15
N PRO A 93 19.14 -44.15 9.88
CA PRO A 93 20.43 -43.65 9.38
C PRO A 93 20.59 -42.12 9.37
N GLY A 94 19.52 -41.35 9.59
CA GLY A 94 19.59 -39.90 9.74
C GLY A 94 20.06 -39.42 11.11
N LEU A 95 20.16 -38.11 11.28
CA LEU A 95 20.53 -37.42 12.52
C LEU A 95 19.44 -36.42 12.92
N ILE A 96 18.97 -36.51 14.16
CA ILE A 96 18.05 -35.51 14.73
C ILE A 96 18.87 -34.31 15.20
N VAL A 97 18.48 -33.13 14.72
CA VAL A 97 19.12 -31.85 15.00
C VAL A 97 18.11 -30.91 15.65
N THR A 98 18.52 -30.23 16.72
CA THR A 98 17.71 -29.19 17.39
C THR A 98 18.49 -27.88 17.43
N PRO A 99 18.20 -26.92 16.52
CA PRO A 99 18.88 -25.65 16.50
C PRO A 99 18.73 -24.88 17.82
N LYS A 100 19.82 -24.30 18.33
CA LYS A 100 19.86 -23.53 19.58
C LYS A 100 20.04 -22.03 19.31
N THR A 101 19.76 -21.22 20.32
CA THR A 101 19.86 -19.76 20.24
C THR A 101 21.29 -19.34 19.88
N ALA A 102 21.44 -18.46 18.89
CA ALA A 102 22.72 -17.84 18.58
C ALA A 102 23.09 -16.83 19.68
N LYS A 103 24.34 -16.85 20.15
CA LYS A 103 24.76 -15.98 21.25
C LYS A 103 24.87 -14.50 20.86
N ILE A 104 25.16 -14.23 19.58
CA ILE A 104 25.45 -12.89 19.07
C ILE A 104 24.32 -12.47 18.10
N PRO A 105 23.61 -11.36 18.36
CA PRO A 105 22.66 -10.77 17.43
C PRO A 105 23.34 -10.43 16.10
N ARG A 106 22.80 -10.88 14.96
CA ARG A 106 23.39 -10.60 13.64
C ARG A 106 22.37 -10.66 12.50
N ILE A 107 22.66 -9.92 11.44
CA ILE A 107 22.04 -9.96 10.12
C ILE A 107 22.76 -11.03 9.30
N ASN A 108 22.08 -12.14 9.00
CA ASN A 108 22.68 -13.26 8.26
C ASN A 108 22.68 -13.03 6.74
N LYS A 109 21.61 -12.43 6.21
CA LYS A 109 21.51 -12.07 4.79
C LYS A 109 20.37 -11.09 4.54
N VAL A 110 20.46 -10.36 3.43
CA VAL A 110 19.37 -9.55 2.88
C VAL A 110 19.06 -10.03 1.46
N GLU A 111 17.79 -10.15 1.13
CA GLU A 111 17.33 -10.56 -0.20
C GLU A 111 16.26 -9.60 -0.72
N LEU A 112 16.27 -9.39 -2.03
CA LEU A 112 15.35 -8.53 -2.75
C LEU A 112 14.26 -9.36 -3.42
N PHE A 113 13.03 -8.85 -3.37
CA PHE A 113 11.84 -9.51 -3.87
C PHE A 113 10.95 -8.54 -4.64
N TYR A 114 10.23 -9.07 -5.62
CA TYR A 114 9.08 -8.42 -6.23
C TYR A 114 7.90 -8.38 -5.24
N VAL A 115 6.87 -7.60 -5.56
CA VAL A 115 5.65 -7.50 -4.73
C VAL A 115 4.83 -8.80 -4.65
N ASP A 116 5.11 -9.76 -5.53
CA ASP A 116 4.53 -11.12 -5.56
C ASP A 116 5.40 -12.16 -4.82
N ASP A 117 6.37 -11.72 -4.01
CA ASP A 117 7.26 -12.55 -3.20
C ASP A 117 8.21 -13.49 -3.96
N LYS A 118 8.35 -13.33 -5.27
CA LYS A 118 9.46 -13.94 -6.01
C LYS A 118 10.75 -13.17 -5.77
N LYS A 119 11.85 -13.90 -5.60
CA LYS A 119 13.19 -13.31 -5.50
C LYS A 119 13.52 -12.62 -6.82
N GLY A 120 13.98 -11.37 -6.73
CA GLY A 120 14.25 -10.52 -7.89
C GLY A 120 15.47 -9.65 -7.68
N SER A 121 16.19 -9.35 -8.76
CA SER A 121 17.31 -8.41 -8.77
C SER A 121 17.20 -7.37 -9.89
N VAL A 122 16.19 -7.46 -10.75
CA VAL A 122 15.93 -6.54 -11.86
C VAL A 122 14.47 -6.09 -11.80
N PHE A 123 14.22 -4.80 -11.64
CA PHE A 123 12.91 -4.23 -11.31
C PHE A 123 12.44 -3.22 -12.36
N SER A 124 11.14 -2.97 -12.39
CA SER A 124 10.49 -1.90 -13.14
C SER A 124 10.54 -0.58 -12.37
N PHE A 125 10.54 0.52 -13.11
CA PHE A 125 10.39 1.85 -12.53
C PHE A 125 9.02 2.09 -11.87
N MET A 126 8.01 1.32 -12.25
CA MET A 126 6.61 1.46 -11.79
C MET A 126 6.24 0.52 -10.64
N GLU A 127 7.18 -0.26 -10.11
CA GLU A 127 6.92 -1.23 -9.04
C GLU A 127 7.53 -0.86 -7.69
N LYS A 128 7.29 -1.71 -6.68
CA LYS A 128 7.94 -1.61 -5.38
C LYS A 128 8.97 -2.73 -5.22
N LEU A 129 10.14 -2.37 -4.71
CA LEU A 129 11.17 -3.29 -4.27
C LEU A 129 10.89 -3.72 -2.83
N ARG A 130 10.72 -5.03 -2.58
CA ARG A 130 10.58 -5.58 -1.22
C ARG A 130 11.94 -6.11 -0.74
N ALA A 131 12.54 -5.46 0.25
CA ALA A 131 13.78 -5.92 0.87
C ALA A 131 13.48 -6.71 2.14
N ARG A 132 14.04 -7.93 2.28
CA ARG A 132 13.90 -8.79 3.46
C ARG A 132 15.25 -9.05 4.10
N ALA A 133 15.41 -8.66 5.37
CA ALA A 133 16.56 -9.01 6.19
C ALA A 133 16.25 -10.22 7.05
N TYR A 134 17.12 -11.23 7.01
CA TYR A 134 17.04 -12.44 7.83
C TYR A 134 18.09 -12.35 8.93
N CYS A 135 17.61 -12.30 10.17
CA CYS A 135 18.37 -12.02 11.36
C CYS A 135 18.25 -13.18 12.35
N VAL A 136 19.20 -13.28 13.27
CA VAL A 136 19.15 -14.22 14.40
C VAL A 136 19.39 -13.50 15.71
N ASN A 137 18.69 -13.91 16.76
CA ASN A 137 18.73 -13.26 18.09
C ASN A 137 18.48 -11.73 18.03
N MET A 138 17.60 -11.30 17.13
CA MET A 138 17.28 -9.87 16.90
C MET A 138 15.78 -9.58 17.00
N PHE A 139 14.96 -10.46 17.58
CA PHE A 139 13.52 -10.23 17.73
C PHE A 139 13.21 -8.85 18.35
N LEU A 140 12.30 -8.10 17.73
CA LEU A 140 11.91 -6.72 18.05
C LEU A 140 13.01 -5.65 17.91
N LYS A 141 14.24 -6.02 17.54
CA LYS A 141 15.28 -5.04 17.19
C LYS A 141 14.90 -4.33 15.90
N GLU A 142 15.19 -3.03 15.85
CA GLU A 142 14.90 -2.18 14.69
C GLU A 142 16.13 -2.12 13.77
N LEU A 143 15.90 -2.31 12.48
CA LEU A 143 16.91 -2.20 11.43
C LEU A 143 16.63 -0.97 10.58
N THR A 144 17.68 -0.31 10.13
CA THR A 144 17.62 0.78 9.14
C THR A 144 17.95 0.22 7.76
N PHE A 145 17.02 0.32 6.83
CA PHE A 145 17.21 -0.03 5.42
C PHE A 145 17.37 1.25 4.62
N THR A 146 18.42 1.35 3.80
CA THR A 146 18.61 2.49 2.89
C THR A 146 18.79 2.01 1.47
N LEU A 147 18.01 2.57 0.55
CA LEU A 147 18.16 2.39 -0.89
C LEU A 147 19.10 3.47 -1.42
N TRP A 148 20.12 3.08 -2.17
CA TRP A 148 21.16 3.96 -2.72
C TRP A 148 21.24 3.82 -4.24
N GLU A 149 21.58 4.91 -4.94
CA GLU A 149 21.90 4.85 -6.38
C GLU A 149 23.30 4.26 -6.65
N ASP A 150 23.53 3.75 -7.86
CA ASP A 150 24.81 3.18 -8.32
C ASP A 150 25.19 3.63 -9.73
N ASP A 151 25.41 4.93 -9.94
CA ASP A 151 25.36 5.53 -11.28
C ASP A 151 26.70 5.69 -12.02
N VAL A 152 27.68 4.80 -11.84
CA VAL A 152 28.98 4.89 -12.56
C VAL A 152 29.22 3.70 -13.50
N LYS A 153 29.64 3.98 -14.74
CA LYS A 153 30.00 2.96 -15.73
C LYS A 153 31.22 2.16 -15.26
N GLY A 154 31.04 0.83 -15.18
CA GLY A 154 31.98 -0.11 -14.57
C GLY A 154 31.63 -0.28 -13.09
N GLY A 155 30.91 -1.36 -12.76
CA GLY A 155 30.28 -1.55 -11.45
C GLY A 155 31.16 -1.16 -10.28
N GLY A 156 30.75 -0.14 -9.53
CA GLY A 156 31.47 0.38 -8.37
C GLY A 156 31.11 1.82 -8.01
N HIS A 157 30.53 2.02 -6.83
CA HIS A 157 30.08 3.31 -6.28
C HIS A 157 31.15 4.42 -6.24
N ASN A 158 30.75 5.67 -6.49
CA ASN A 158 31.55 6.89 -6.30
C ASN A 158 31.04 7.63 -5.05
N THR A 159 31.85 8.53 -4.47
CA THR A 159 31.45 9.51 -3.44
C THR A 159 30.21 10.34 -3.81
N SER A 160 29.80 10.33 -5.07
CA SER A 160 28.59 10.96 -5.60
C SER A 160 27.30 10.22 -5.30
N ASN A 161 27.33 8.94 -4.92
CA ASN A 161 26.13 8.12 -4.75
C ASN A 161 25.31 8.61 -3.55
N LYS A 162 24.09 9.08 -3.81
CA LYS A 162 23.17 9.63 -2.82
C LYS A 162 22.13 8.59 -2.40
N PRO A 163 21.66 8.63 -1.14
CA PRO A 163 20.52 7.82 -0.73
C PRO A 163 19.26 8.24 -1.52
N ILE A 164 18.43 7.27 -1.90
CA ILE A 164 17.15 7.45 -2.57
C ILE A 164 16.03 7.48 -1.52
N ASP A 165 16.05 6.56 -0.55
CA ASP A 165 15.05 6.45 0.51
C ASP A 165 15.60 5.65 1.70
N THR A 166 15.15 5.96 2.91
CA THR A 166 15.52 5.24 4.14
C THR A 166 14.26 4.85 4.92
N LEU A 167 14.13 3.56 5.23
CA LEU A 167 13.00 3.01 5.96
C LEU A 167 13.49 2.18 7.15
N LYS A 168 12.70 2.14 8.23
CA LYS A 168 12.99 1.33 9.42
C LYS A 168 11.98 0.20 9.55
N ALA A 169 12.42 -0.97 10.00
CA ALA A 169 11.55 -2.10 10.31
C ALA A 169 12.06 -2.91 11.50
N ARG A 170 11.14 -3.46 12.29
CA ARG A 170 11.46 -4.36 13.40
C ARG A 170 11.49 -5.81 12.95
N VAL A 171 12.42 -6.58 13.49
CA VAL A 171 12.55 -8.01 13.22
C VAL A 171 11.43 -8.78 13.93
N ASP A 172 10.71 -9.62 13.17
CA ASP A 172 9.62 -10.45 13.67
C ASP A 172 10.11 -11.68 14.44
N LYS A 173 9.16 -12.45 14.99
CA LYS A 173 9.44 -13.68 15.76
C LYS A 173 10.11 -14.81 14.95
N ASN A 174 10.14 -14.69 13.63
CA ASN A 174 10.81 -15.64 12.73
C ASN A 174 12.21 -15.15 12.32
N GLY A 175 12.68 -14.03 12.88
CA GLY A 175 13.95 -13.40 12.53
C GLY A 175 13.89 -12.64 11.21
N VAL A 176 12.74 -12.12 10.78
CA VAL A 176 12.61 -11.42 9.49
C VAL A 176 12.14 -9.97 9.68
N ALA A 177 12.83 -9.02 9.05
CA ALA A 177 12.38 -7.64 8.89
C ALA A 177 12.15 -7.33 7.40
N VAL A 178 11.09 -6.59 7.07
CA VAL A 178 10.67 -6.33 5.69
C VAL A 178 10.33 -4.84 5.50
N VAL A 179 10.83 -4.24 4.42
CA VAL A 179 10.44 -2.91 3.93
C VAL A 179 10.11 -2.94 2.45
N GLU A 180 9.31 -1.98 1.97
CA GLU A 180 9.01 -1.80 0.55
C GLU A 180 9.41 -0.41 0.08
N PHE A 181 10.34 -0.34 -0.88
CA PHE A 181 10.76 0.92 -1.50
C PHE A 181 9.97 1.18 -2.79
N PRO A 182 9.25 2.30 -2.92
CA PRO A 182 8.63 2.70 -4.17
C PRO A 182 9.69 3.21 -5.15
N LEU A 183 9.96 2.45 -6.22
CA LEU A 183 11.07 2.74 -7.15
C LEU A 183 10.84 3.98 -8.02
N SER A 184 9.60 4.47 -8.09
CA SER A 184 9.27 5.79 -8.65
C SER A 184 10.08 6.95 -8.03
N LYS A 185 10.48 6.86 -6.76
CA LYS A 185 11.34 7.86 -6.10
C LYS A 185 12.71 8.00 -6.77
N ALA A 186 13.26 6.91 -7.30
CA ALA A 186 14.55 6.92 -7.98
C ALA A 186 14.49 7.73 -9.29
N ILE A 187 13.38 7.63 -10.04
CA ILE A 187 13.13 8.45 -11.24
C ILE A 187 12.96 9.91 -10.87
N ILE A 188 12.15 10.20 -9.83
CA ILE A 188 11.90 11.58 -9.39
C ILE A 188 13.24 12.26 -9.06
N LYS A 189 14.14 11.56 -8.37
CA LYS A 189 15.46 12.06 -8.05
C LYS A 189 16.32 12.32 -9.31
N LYS A 190 16.34 11.39 -10.27
CA LYS A 190 17.06 11.60 -11.55
C LYS A 190 16.49 12.73 -12.41
N ALA A 191 15.17 12.86 -12.43
CA ALA A 191 14.49 13.98 -13.10
C ALA A 191 14.83 15.33 -12.44
N MET A 192 14.94 15.38 -11.10
CA MET A 192 15.41 16.56 -10.37
C MET A 192 16.87 16.91 -10.67
N GLU A 193 17.68 15.94 -11.08
CA GLU A 193 19.08 16.13 -11.47
C GLU A 193 19.27 16.44 -12.96
N GLY A 194 18.17 16.51 -13.73
CA GLY A 194 18.17 16.90 -15.15
C GLY A 194 18.27 15.72 -16.13
N GLU A 195 18.26 14.47 -15.66
CA GLU A 195 18.21 13.29 -16.53
C GLU A 195 16.78 12.96 -16.93
N VAL A 196 16.45 13.16 -18.22
CA VAL A 196 15.07 13.10 -18.74
C VAL A 196 14.66 11.74 -19.33
N ASP A 197 15.63 10.86 -19.63
CA ASP A 197 15.38 9.52 -20.19
C ASP A 197 16.26 8.43 -19.56
N VAL A 198 15.99 8.09 -18.30
CA VAL A 198 16.68 7.00 -17.59
C VAL A 198 16.14 5.65 -18.08
N LYS A 199 16.92 4.96 -18.92
CA LYS A 199 16.59 3.60 -19.41
C LYS A 199 16.87 2.51 -18.38
N GLN A 200 17.94 2.68 -17.62
CA GLN A 200 18.39 1.75 -16.59
C GLN A 200 19.04 2.51 -15.43
N LEU A 201 18.85 2.01 -14.20
CA LEU A 201 19.47 2.53 -12.99
C LEU A 201 20.01 1.34 -12.17
N GLU A 202 21.26 1.39 -11.76
CA GLU A 202 21.77 0.43 -10.77
C GLU A 202 21.54 0.98 -9.36
N PHE A 203 21.34 0.09 -8.39
CA PHE A 203 21.14 0.46 -6.99
C PHE A 203 21.72 -0.59 -6.04
N TYR A 204 21.83 -0.21 -4.78
CA TYR A 204 22.07 -1.17 -3.70
C TYR A 204 21.26 -0.81 -2.46
N VAL A 205 20.96 -1.82 -1.65
CA VAL A 205 20.28 -1.66 -0.36
C VAL A 205 21.26 -1.99 0.75
N THR A 206 21.50 -1.03 1.66
CA THR A 206 22.17 -1.28 2.93
C THR A 206 21.13 -1.60 4.01
N VAL A 207 21.48 -2.51 4.92
CA VAL A 207 20.70 -2.78 6.14
C VAL A 207 21.64 -2.72 7.32
N GLU A 208 21.38 -1.81 8.25
CA GLU A 208 22.26 -1.49 9.38
C GLU A 208 21.51 -1.68 10.70
N TYR A 209 22.22 -2.22 11.69
CA TYR A 209 21.77 -2.32 13.07
C TYR A 209 22.79 -1.64 13.98
N TYR A 210 22.31 -0.70 14.78
CA TYR A 210 23.12 0.05 15.74
C TYR A 210 22.84 -0.46 17.15
N LYS A 211 23.86 -0.45 18.00
CA LYS A 211 23.79 -0.87 19.39
C LYS A 211 23.20 0.26 20.24
N ASN A 212 21.95 0.11 20.66
CA ASN A 212 21.35 1.05 21.61
C ASN A 212 22.11 1.00 22.95
N LYS A 213 22.76 2.09 23.35
CA LYS A 213 23.23 2.25 24.74
C LYS A 213 22.04 2.48 25.67
N LYS A 214 21.44 1.40 26.20
CA LYS A 214 20.86 1.29 27.56
C LYS A 214 20.05 0.00 27.73
N HIS A 215 20.61 -0.95 28.48
CA HIS A 215 19.86 -1.84 29.37
C HIS A 215 20.52 -1.69 30.75
N ALA A 216 19.92 -0.86 31.60
CA ALA A 216 20.04 -0.95 33.05
C ALA A 216 18.93 -0.09 33.66
N THR A 217 18.06 -0.74 34.42
CA THR A 217 17.10 -0.15 35.33
C THR A 217 17.81 0.70 36.39
N LYS A 218 17.26 1.89 36.70
CA LYS A 218 17.27 2.53 38.03
C LYS A 218 16.56 3.88 37.97
N ASN A 219 15.54 4.04 38.82
CA ASN A 219 14.99 5.33 39.23
C ASN A 219 16.10 6.15 39.89
N VAL A 220 16.32 7.39 39.47
CA VAL A 220 16.62 8.53 40.36
C VAL A 220 16.16 9.82 39.67
N ASP A 221 15.56 10.67 40.49
CA ASP A 221 15.03 12.02 40.26
C ASP A 221 16.09 13.08 39.91
N VAL A 222 15.61 14.16 39.26
CA VAL A 222 16.02 15.58 39.40
C VAL A 222 17.41 16.01 38.86
N ASP A 223 17.46 16.82 37.78
CA ASP A 223 17.44 18.30 37.78
C ASP A 223 17.98 18.92 36.47
N ASN A 224 17.43 20.07 36.08
CA ASN A 224 17.93 20.94 35.01
C ASN A 224 18.80 22.05 35.64
N PRO A 225 20.03 22.29 35.16
CA PRO A 225 20.30 23.64 34.63
C PRO A 225 21.31 23.69 33.47
N ASN A 226 21.03 24.55 32.49
CA ASN A 226 22.01 25.22 31.60
C ASN A 226 23.02 26.04 32.47
N PRO A 227 24.27 26.45 32.07
CA PRO A 227 24.69 26.87 30.70
C PRO A 227 26.22 26.74 30.35
N LYS A 228 26.58 27.30 29.17
CA LYS A 228 27.86 27.90 28.70
C LYS A 228 28.74 27.11 27.72
N VAL A 229 28.82 27.68 26.52
CA VAL A 229 29.76 27.38 25.44
C VAL A 229 31.05 28.17 25.64
N PRO A 230 32.23 27.55 25.49
CA PRO A 230 33.45 28.23 25.05
C PRO A 230 33.73 27.91 23.56
N ILE A 231 33.88 28.97 22.78
CA ILE A 231 34.33 28.93 21.37
C ILE A 231 35.83 28.64 21.36
N ASN A 232 36.24 27.56 20.68
CA ASN A 232 37.64 27.34 20.26
C ASN A 232 37.70 27.23 18.72
N PRO A 233 38.79 27.67 18.06
CA PRO A 233 38.89 27.72 16.60
C PRO A 233 38.88 26.31 15.98
N PRO A 234 38.41 26.16 14.72
CA PRO A 234 38.22 24.85 14.12
C PRO A 234 39.56 24.18 13.84
N LYS A 235 39.91 23.16 14.62
CA LYS A 235 40.84 22.11 14.18
C LYS A 235 40.20 21.39 13.00
N LYS A 236 40.96 21.18 11.92
CA LYS A 236 40.61 20.27 10.82
C LYS A 236 40.27 18.90 11.41
N THR A 237 38.99 18.61 11.59
CA THR A 237 38.50 17.29 11.96
C THR A 237 38.36 16.46 10.70
N GLU A 238 39.13 15.39 10.61
CA GLU A 238 38.86 14.29 9.69
C GLU A 238 37.40 13.83 9.83
N PRO A 239 36.76 13.41 8.73
CA PRO A 239 35.37 12.99 8.73
C PRO A 239 35.16 11.78 9.66
N LYS A 240 34.32 11.93 10.69
CA LYS A 240 34.08 10.90 11.72
C LYS A 240 32.98 9.91 11.27
N GLN A 241 33.32 8.62 11.23
CA GLN A 241 32.42 7.49 11.02
C GLN A 241 31.80 7.00 12.35
N PRO A 242 30.66 6.27 12.33
CA PRO A 242 30.17 5.61 13.54
C PRO A 242 31.21 4.62 14.07
N PRO A 243 31.49 4.59 15.38
CA PRO A 243 32.39 3.59 15.94
C PRO A 243 31.78 2.19 15.82
N ILE A 244 32.55 1.20 15.36
CA ILE A 244 32.13 -0.21 15.36
C ILE A 244 32.05 -0.72 16.81
N ALA A 245 30.98 -1.42 17.16
CA ALA A 245 30.83 -2.02 18.49
C ALA A 245 31.84 -3.17 18.69
N LYS A 246 32.61 -3.14 19.78
CA LYS A 246 33.49 -4.28 20.16
C LYS A 246 32.67 -5.55 20.42
N GLY A 247 33.14 -6.68 19.91
CA GLY A 247 32.48 -8.00 19.99
C GLY A 247 31.26 -8.15 19.08
N SER A 248 31.06 -7.22 18.15
CA SER A 248 29.93 -7.24 17.22
C SER A 248 30.27 -7.93 15.90
N PRO A 249 29.28 -8.46 15.16
CA PRO A 249 29.54 -9.02 13.84
C PRO A 249 30.23 -8.05 12.87
N ALA A 250 29.93 -6.75 12.95
CA ALA A 250 30.54 -5.72 12.10
C ALA A 250 32.07 -5.65 12.27
N GLU A 251 32.62 -5.93 13.46
CA GLU A 251 34.07 -5.92 13.72
C GLU A 251 34.84 -6.96 12.88
N SER A 252 34.18 -8.07 12.54
CA SER A 252 34.76 -9.15 11.74
C SER A 252 34.48 -9.05 10.24
N LYS A 253 33.59 -8.15 9.82
CA LYS A 253 33.24 -7.95 8.42
C LYS A 253 34.30 -7.06 7.76
N PRO A 254 34.54 -7.19 6.43
CA PRO A 254 35.26 -6.15 5.70
C PRO A 254 34.53 -4.82 5.88
N LYS A 255 35.18 -3.72 5.53
CA LYS A 255 34.48 -2.43 5.48
C LYS A 255 33.29 -2.55 4.50
N SER A 256 32.14 -2.02 4.90
CA SER A 256 31.01 -1.85 3.98
C SER A 256 31.42 -0.96 2.81
N LYS A 257 30.73 -1.06 1.67
CA LYS A 257 31.02 -0.16 0.55
C LYS A 257 30.80 1.30 0.92
N LYS A 258 29.88 1.56 1.87
CA LYS A 258 29.68 2.84 2.54
C LYS A 258 30.93 3.32 3.28
N GLU A 259 31.58 2.44 4.06
CA GLU A 259 32.78 2.74 4.85
C GLU A 259 34.07 2.85 4.02
N GLU A 260 34.28 1.97 3.04
CA GLU A 260 35.47 1.98 2.17
C GLU A 260 35.60 3.29 1.38
N LYS A 261 34.47 3.92 1.07
CA LYS A 261 34.39 5.07 0.15
C LYS A 261 34.01 6.39 0.84
N GLY A 262 33.99 6.42 2.17
CA GLY A 262 33.88 7.65 2.96
C GLY A 262 32.51 8.32 2.96
N ILE A 263 31.42 7.56 2.73
CA ILE A 263 30.06 8.10 2.72
C ILE A 263 29.61 8.34 4.17
N LEU A 264 29.46 9.62 4.54
CA LEU A 264 29.13 10.05 5.90
C LEU A 264 27.62 10.19 6.10
N ASP A 265 27.10 9.60 7.18
CA ASP A 265 25.75 9.89 7.63
C ASP A 265 25.68 11.33 8.15
N LYS A 266 24.76 12.13 7.61
CA LYS A 266 24.33 13.42 8.21
C LYS A 266 23.31 13.17 9.33
N ILE A 267 23.54 12.16 10.17
CA ILE A 267 22.67 11.89 11.31
C ILE A 267 23.25 12.67 12.49
N GLU A 268 22.60 13.79 12.81
CA GLU A 268 22.90 14.68 13.94
C GLU A 268 22.57 14.07 15.33
N GLU A 269 22.36 12.75 15.41
CA GLU A 269 22.18 12.04 16.67
C GLU A 269 23.55 11.48 17.12
N LYS A 270 23.87 11.61 18.41
CA LYS A 270 25.05 10.99 19.03
C LYS A 270 25.24 9.56 18.48
N TRP A 271 26.34 9.33 17.76
CA TRP A 271 26.60 8.06 17.08
C TRP A 271 26.45 6.86 18.02
N ASP A 272 25.41 6.04 17.80
CA ASP A 272 25.34 4.70 18.35
C ASP A 272 26.37 3.80 17.64
N GLU A 273 26.92 2.82 18.36
CA GLU A 273 27.97 1.95 17.81
C GLU A 273 27.37 1.01 16.75
N LEU A 274 27.93 0.96 15.54
CA LEU A 274 27.46 0.04 14.49
C LEU A 274 27.70 -1.41 14.95
N TRP A 275 26.62 -2.19 15.04
CA TRP A 275 26.67 -3.56 15.53
C TRP A 275 26.74 -4.56 14.38
N ASP A 276 25.91 -4.39 13.35
CA ASP A 276 25.97 -5.24 12.18
C ASP A 276 25.42 -4.55 10.94
N TRP A 277 25.87 -4.98 9.76
CA TRP A 277 25.41 -4.46 8.48
C TRP A 277 25.39 -5.53 7.38
N TRP A 278 24.57 -5.30 6.34
CA TRP A 278 24.56 -6.10 5.12
C TRP A 278 24.24 -5.24 3.89
N GLU A 279 24.73 -5.62 2.72
CA GLU A 279 24.48 -4.94 1.45
C GLU A 279 24.01 -5.92 0.37
N THR A 280 23.09 -5.48 -0.49
CA THR A 280 22.66 -6.25 -1.68
C THR A 280 22.41 -5.33 -2.87
N PRO A 281 22.98 -5.61 -4.07
CA PRO A 281 22.75 -4.82 -5.27
C PRO A 281 21.46 -5.22 -6.00
N GLY A 282 20.99 -4.36 -6.90
CA GLY A 282 19.92 -4.61 -7.85
C GLY A 282 19.88 -3.57 -8.98
N THR A 283 19.04 -3.81 -9.98
CA THR A 283 18.93 -2.97 -11.18
C THR A 283 17.47 -2.58 -11.43
N ILE A 284 17.20 -1.39 -11.95
CA ILE A 284 15.89 -0.95 -12.44
C ILE A 284 15.98 -0.73 -13.96
N LYS A 285 15.00 -1.21 -14.73
CA LYS A 285 14.92 -1.03 -16.19
C LYS A 285 13.55 -0.50 -16.60
N LYS A 286 13.53 0.41 -17.58
CA LYS A 286 12.30 1.04 -18.10
C LYS A 286 11.41 0.08 -18.86
N GLU A 287 12.01 -0.86 -19.58
CA GLU A 287 11.31 -1.84 -20.41
C GLU A 287 10.80 -3.04 -19.60
N GLN A 288 11.26 -3.20 -18.35
CA GLN A 288 10.79 -4.25 -17.46
C GLN A 288 9.33 -3.97 -17.09
N GLN A 289 8.42 -4.90 -17.45
CA GLN A 289 7.03 -4.77 -17.05
C GLN A 289 6.89 -4.95 -15.53
N PRO A 290 6.07 -4.11 -14.86
CA PRO A 290 5.81 -4.27 -13.43
C PRO A 290 5.16 -5.63 -13.19
N THR A 291 5.58 -6.32 -12.14
CA THR A 291 5.00 -7.62 -11.81
C THR A 291 3.54 -7.43 -11.42
N VAL A 292 2.62 -8.03 -12.19
CA VAL A 292 1.20 -8.05 -11.83
C VAL A 292 1.04 -8.88 -10.57
N GLN A 293 0.58 -8.26 -9.49
CA GLN A 293 0.41 -8.94 -8.22
C GLN A 293 -0.62 -10.07 -8.39
N LYS A 294 -0.15 -11.32 -8.39
CA LYS A 294 -1.03 -12.45 -8.08
C LYS A 294 -1.61 -12.17 -6.69
N PRO A 295 -2.92 -12.36 -6.47
CA PRO A 295 -3.45 -12.22 -5.13
C PRO A 295 -2.64 -13.20 -4.27
N GLU A 296 -2.03 -12.72 -3.20
CA GLU A 296 -1.40 -13.52 -2.16
C GLU A 296 -1.74 -12.86 -0.83
N GLY A 297 -2.60 -13.54 -0.07
CA GLY A 297 -2.97 -13.16 1.28
C GLY A 297 -1.95 -13.64 2.31
N ARG A 298 -1.48 -12.71 3.16
CA ARG A 298 -1.28 -12.88 4.61
C ARG A 298 -0.71 -11.59 5.24
N SER A 299 -1.44 -11.03 6.21
CA SER A 299 -0.91 -10.18 7.29
C SER A 299 -0.72 -11.02 8.56
N VAL A 300 0.24 -10.63 9.40
CA VAL A 300 0.53 -11.24 10.72
C VAL A 300 0.19 -10.25 11.84
N SER A 301 -0.26 -10.82 12.96
CA SER A 301 -0.98 -10.27 14.13
C SER A 301 -0.26 -9.27 15.05
N ILE A 302 -1.01 -8.20 15.42
CA ILE A 302 -1.36 -7.60 16.75
C ILE A 302 -0.51 -7.95 17.99
N VAL A 303 -0.12 -6.92 18.79
CA VAL A 303 -0.26 -6.85 20.28
C VAL A 303 -0.49 -5.40 20.78
N GLN A 304 -1.69 -5.19 21.35
CA GLN A 304 -2.22 -4.33 22.44
C GLN A 304 -1.94 -2.80 22.59
N GLU A 305 -3.05 -2.11 22.86
CA GLU A 305 -3.33 -0.67 22.96
C GLU A 305 -3.00 0.00 24.32
N PRO A 306 -2.93 1.34 24.34
CA PRO A 306 -3.54 2.18 25.36
C PRO A 306 -4.71 3.04 24.78
N PRO A 307 -5.56 3.65 25.64
CA PRO A 307 -7.02 3.69 25.47
C PRO A 307 -7.54 4.66 24.40
N GLU A 308 -8.73 4.31 23.94
CA GLU A 308 -9.58 4.95 22.92
C GLU A 308 -9.51 6.49 22.90
N LYS A 309 -8.99 7.03 21.80
CA LYS A 309 -9.49 8.30 21.26
C LYS A 309 -10.62 7.97 20.29
N LYS A 310 -11.82 8.48 20.56
CA LYS A 310 -12.99 8.46 19.66
C LYS A 310 -12.55 8.75 18.22
N GLU A 311 -12.61 7.75 17.34
CA GLU A 311 -12.34 7.91 15.92
C GLU A 311 -13.39 8.85 15.32
N GLU A 312 -12.97 10.06 14.97
CA GLU A 312 -13.77 10.97 14.13
C GLU A 312 -14.01 10.31 12.77
N LYS A 313 -15.29 10.12 12.41
CA LYS A 313 -15.70 9.73 11.06
C LYS A 313 -14.99 10.65 10.04
N GLU A 314 -14.17 10.09 9.14
CA GLU A 314 -13.55 10.85 8.05
C GLU A 314 -14.65 11.47 7.16
N LYS A 315 -14.67 12.80 7.06
CA LYS A 315 -15.68 13.58 6.33
C LYS A 315 -15.09 14.16 5.05
N CYS A 316 -15.95 14.35 4.05
CA CYS A 316 -15.65 15.11 2.84
C CYS A 316 -15.22 16.55 3.18
N PHE A 317 -14.32 17.13 2.38
CA PHE A 317 -13.86 18.52 2.53
C PHE A 317 -14.68 19.55 1.75
N CYS A 318 -15.72 19.16 1.01
CA CYS A 318 -16.62 20.11 0.35
C CYS A 318 -17.29 21.01 1.38
N ASN A 319 -17.24 22.32 1.15
CA ASN A 319 -17.83 23.36 2.00
C ASN A 319 -17.38 23.30 3.47
N ARG A 320 -16.30 22.58 3.77
CA ARG A 320 -15.74 22.41 5.12
C ARG A 320 -14.42 23.16 5.25
N ASP A 321 -14.22 23.82 6.37
CA ASP A 321 -12.91 24.36 6.73
C ASP A 321 -11.92 23.24 7.03
N PHE A 322 -10.64 23.47 6.73
CA PHE A 322 -9.56 22.64 7.23
C PHE A 322 -9.34 22.90 8.71
N GLU A 323 -9.11 21.84 9.45
CA GLU A 323 -8.53 21.91 10.78
C GLU A 323 -7.00 21.88 10.69
N GLU A 324 -6.30 22.33 11.73
CA GLU A 324 -4.83 22.37 11.71
C GLU A 324 -4.22 20.98 11.44
N LYS A 325 -4.84 19.93 12.00
CA LYS A 325 -4.46 18.53 11.78
C LYS A 325 -4.57 18.10 10.31
N ASP A 326 -5.52 18.67 9.56
CA ASP A 326 -5.71 18.36 8.15
C ASP A 326 -4.56 18.96 7.32
N VAL A 327 -4.17 20.20 7.61
CA VAL A 327 -3.06 20.87 6.93
C VAL A 327 -1.73 20.21 7.27
N ARG A 328 -1.54 19.76 8.52
CA ARG A 328 -0.37 18.93 8.91
C ARG A 328 -0.32 17.61 8.14
N LYS A 329 -1.45 16.89 8.05
CA LYS A 329 -1.57 15.64 7.28
C LYS A 329 -1.29 15.85 5.79
N LEU A 330 -1.78 16.96 5.22
CA LEU A 330 -1.52 17.37 3.84
C LEU A 330 -0.02 17.54 3.58
N VAL A 331 0.66 18.36 4.39
CA VAL A 331 2.09 18.63 4.23
C VAL A 331 2.90 17.35 4.40
N LYS A 332 2.60 16.56 5.42
CA LYS A 332 3.26 15.27 5.67
C LYS A 332 3.07 14.27 4.53
N LEU A 333 1.88 14.22 3.93
CA LEU A 333 1.58 13.31 2.83
C LEU A 333 2.42 13.60 1.59
N LEU A 334 2.61 14.87 1.25
CA LEU A 334 3.34 15.28 0.04
C LEU A 334 4.85 15.39 0.25
N LYS A 335 5.28 15.81 1.44
CA LYS A 335 6.67 16.14 1.75
C LYS A 335 7.37 15.12 2.65
N GLY A 336 6.61 14.33 3.39
CA GLY A 336 7.13 13.38 4.39
C GLY A 336 7.40 13.99 5.78
N THR A 337 7.40 15.32 5.92
CA THR A 337 7.62 16.04 7.19
C THR A 337 6.43 16.95 7.52
N GLU A 338 6.32 17.37 8.78
CA GLU A 338 5.36 18.40 9.22
C GLU A 338 6.06 19.75 9.41
N THR A 339 6.78 20.21 8.37
CA THR A 339 7.51 21.48 8.38
C THR A 339 7.08 22.41 7.25
N ILE A 340 6.80 23.67 7.60
CA ILE A 340 6.40 24.75 6.69
C ILE A 340 7.29 25.97 6.91
N TRP A 341 7.39 26.83 5.90
CA TRP A 341 8.16 28.08 5.91
C TRP A 341 9.61 27.93 6.36
N GLU A 342 10.17 26.75 6.09
CA GLU A 342 11.54 26.37 6.43
C GLU A 342 12.57 26.90 5.43
N GLY A 343 12.11 27.46 4.31
CA GLY A 343 12.98 28.05 3.32
C GLY A 343 13.66 27.03 2.39
N GLN A 344 14.41 27.52 1.40
CA GLN A 344 15.04 26.67 0.39
C GLN A 344 16.30 26.03 0.96
N ALA A 345 16.47 24.73 0.79
CA ALA A 345 17.74 24.08 1.12
C ALA A 345 18.85 24.57 0.19
N LEU A 346 19.94 25.08 0.77
CA LEU A 346 21.15 25.51 0.07
C LEU A 346 22.25 24.46 0.21
N LYS A 347 23.25 24.52 -0.68
CA LYS A 347 24.46 23.70 -0.55
C LYS A 347 25.11 23.93 0.82
N GLY A 348 25.51 22.84 1.48
CA GLY A 348 26.14 22.87 2.81
C GLY A 348 25.18 22.78 4.00
N GLY A 349 23.90 22.44 3.78
CA GLY A 349 22.95 22.21 4.88
C GLY A 349 22.32 23.48 5.48
N LYS A 350 22.73 24.66 5.00
CA LYS A 350 22.06 25.92 5.30
C LYS A 350 20.73 26.01 4.55
N ARG A 351 19.79 26.82 5.03
CA ARG A 351 18.55 27.12 4.33
C ARG A 351 18.47 28.61 4.07
N ALA A 352 18.05 29.02 2.87
CA ALA A 352 17.64 30.38 2.60
C ALA A 352 16.37 30.65 3.40
N GLU A 353 16.35 31.68 4.22
CA GLU A 353 15.23 31.95 5.12
C GLU A 353 13.93 32.25 4.34
N CYS A 354 12.82 31.70 4.82
CA CYS A 354 11.49 32.17 4.41
C CYS A 354 11.06 33.28 5.36
N ASN A 355 10.74 34.45 4.82
CA ASN A 355 10.50 35.68 5.58
C ASN A 355 9.06 35.79 6.11
N ILE A 356 8.25 34.73 6.03
CA ILE A 356 6.93 34.69 6.65
C ILE A 356 7.09 34.88 8.17
N SER A 357 6.44 35.92 8.67
CA SER A 357 6.49 36.35 10.07
C SER A 357 5.92 35.31 11.04
N ASP A 358 4.75 34.75 10.75
CA ASP A 358 4.13 33.68 11.54
C ASP A 358 4.16 32.35 10.77
N LYS A 359 5.02 31.44 11.24
CA LYS A 359 5.27 30.14 10.60
C LYS A 359 4.42 29.01 11.18
N SER A 360 3.39 29.31 11.96
CA SER A 360 2.55 28.29 12.60
C SER A 360 1.56 27.65 11.63
N PHE A 361 1.27 26.36 11.84
CA PHE A 361 0.20 25.69 11.11
C PHE A 361 -1.18 26.29 11.42
N GLY A 362 -1.40 26.79 12.64
CA GLY A 362 -2.65 27.45 13.03
C GLY A 362 -2.95 28.67 12.15
N THR A 363 -1.96 29.55 11.94
CA THR A 363 -2.12 30.73 11.10
C THR A 363 -2.23 30.38 9.62
N LEU A 364 -1.42 29.45 9.11
CA LEU A 364 -1.57 28.93 7.74
C LEU A 364 -2.98 28.37 7.51
N THR A 365 -3.49 27.57 8.43
CA THR A 365 -4.84 26.96 8.34
C THR A 365 -5.93 28.02 8.32
N LYS A 366 -5.86 28.98 9.24
CA LYS A 366 -6.83 30.08 9.34
C LYS A 366 -6.88 30.89 8.03
N GLU A 367 -5.73 31.33 7.54
CA GLU A 367 -5.67 32.17 6.34
C GLU A 367 -5.99 31.38 5.07
N LEU A 368 -5.64 30.10 5.00
CA LEU A 368 -6.06 29.20 3.92
C LEU A 368 -7.59 29.08 3.87
N ASN A 369 -8.25 28.88 5.01
CA ASN A 369 -9.72 28.83 5.08
C ASN A 369 -10.37 30.17 4.70
N ASN A 370 -9.82 31.29 5.18
CA ASN A 370 -10.30 32.64 4.81
C ASN A 370 -10.28 32.84 3.30
N ALA A 371 -9.15 32.50 2.65
CA ALA A 371 -9.00 32.62 1.20
C ALA A 371 -9.94 31.66 0.46
N ILE A 372 -10.00 30.40 0.86
CA ILE A 372 -10.89 29.39 0.26
C ILE A 372 -12.35 29.87 0.25
N LYS A 373 -12.83 30.42 1.38
CA LYS A 373 -14.19 30.98 1.48
C LYS A 373 -14.37 32.19 0.58
N LYS A 374 -13.48 33.18 0.69
CA LYS A 374 -13.53 34.44 -0.07
C LYS A 374 -13.60 34.19 -1.58
N TYR A 375 -12.79 33.26 -2.08
CA TYR A 375 -12.68 32.96 -3.52
C TYR A 375 -13.49 31.75 -3.98
N LYS A 376 -14.39 31.23 -3.14
CA LYS A 376 -15.31 30.12 -3.45
C LYS A 376 -14.59 28.86 -3.96
N ILE A 377 -13.47 28.49 -3.34
CA ILE A 377 -12.72 27.25 -3.62
C ILE A 377 -13.33 26.12 -2.78
N ASN A 378 -14.64 25.94 -2.91
CA ASN A 378 -15.42 25.28 -1.86
C ASN A 378 -15.51 23.75 -2.04
N THR A 379 -15.32 23.24 -3.26
CA THR A 379 -15.42 21.79 -3.52
C THR A 379 -14.08 21.08 -3.35
N CYS A 380 -14.09 19.77 -3.06
CA CYS A 380 -12.88 18.95 -3.04
C CYS A 380 -12.12 18.99 -4.37
N ALA A 381 -12.82 19.08 -5.51
CA ALA A 381 -12.19 19.20 -6.82
C ALA A 381 -11.36 20.50 -6.91
N GLN A 382 -11.97 21.62 -6.54
CA GLN A 382 -11.33 22.93 -6.51
C GLN A 382 -10.15 22.97 -5.53
N LYS A 383 -10.33 22.48 -4.30
CA LYS A 383 -9.28 22.46 -3.28
C LYS A 383 -8.11 21.58 -3.67
N MET A 384 -8.38 20.39 -4.22
CA MET A 384 -7.35 19.47 -4.70
C MET A 384 -6.50 20.10 -5.80
N HIS A 385 -7.14 20.66 -6.82
CA HIS A 385 -6.46 21.36 -7.90
C HIS A 385 -5.64 22.53 -7.38
N PHE A 386 -6.24 23.42 -6.58
CA PHE A 386 -5.55 24.56 -6.00
C PHE A 386 -4.32 24.14 -5.20
N LEU A 387 -4.47 23.20 -4.26
CA LEU A 387 -3.37 22.74 -3.40
C LEU A 387 -2.28 22.00 -4.18
N ALA A 388 -2.61 21.24 -5.22
CA ALA A 388 -1.61 20.56 -6.05
C ALA A 388 -0.67 21.57 -6.72
N GLN A 389 -1.22 22.67 -7.22
CA GLN A 389 -0.46 23.75 -7.85
C GLN A 389 0.34 24.55 -6.82
N VAL A 390 -0.28 24.91 -5.69
CA VAL A 390 0.40 25.60 -4.58
C VAL A 390 1.61 24.79 -4.09
N CYS A 391 1.47 23.48 -3.93
CA CYS A 391 2.57 22.65 -3.42
C CYS A 391 3.75 22.59 -4.39
N GLU A 392 3.49 22.64 -5.70
CA GLU A 392 4.57 22.76 -6.69
C GLU A 392 5.24 24.14 -6.62
N GLU A 393 4.46 25.22 -6.61
CA GLU A 393 4.98 26.60 -6.64
C GLU A 393 5.75 27.01 -5.37
N THR A 394 5.52 26.32 -4.25
CA THR A 394 6.07 26.68 -2.94
C THR A 394 7.00 25.63 -2.33
N GLY A 395 7.17 24.48 -2.98
CA GLY A 395 7.83 23.32 -2.36
C GLY A 395 7.05 22.80 -1.15
N THR A 396 5.73 22.68 -1.28
CA THR A 396 4.79 22.27 -0.23
C THR A 396 4.89 23.18 1.00
N PHE A 397 4.63 24.48 0.79
CA PHE A 397 4.72 25.54 1.79
C PHE A 397 6.12 25.72 2.40
N ALA A 398 7.20 25.38 1.69
CA ALA A 398 8.55 25.68 2.16
C ALA A 398 8.93 27.16 1.91
N LEU A 399 8.37 27.76 0.87
CA LEU A 399 8.70 29.10 0.35
C LEU A 399 7.47 29.96 0.17
N SER A 400 7.64 31.27 0.32
CA SER A 400 6.65 32.31 0.04
C SER A 400 7.06 33.25 -1.09
N GLU A 401 8.26 33.07 -1.64
CA GLU A 401 8.78 33.83 -2.78
C GLU A 401 9.87 33.05 -3.53
N GLU A 402 10.13 33.48 -4.76
CA GLU A 402 11.22 32.99 -5.57
C GLU A 402 12.56 33.31 -4.91
N THR A 403 13.40 32.29 -4.80
CA THR A 403 14.76 32.39 -4.30
C THR A 403 15.71 32.90 -5.38
N LYS A 404 16.71 33.67 -4.98
CA LYS A 404 17.72 34.22 -5.89
C LYS A 404 18.34 33.11 -6.74
N SER A 405 18.27 33.27 -8.05
CA SER A 405 18.75 32.33 -9.06
C SER A 405 19.51 33.07 -10.16
N LYS A 406 19.91 32.34 -11.22
CA LYS A 406 20.52 32.93 -12.43
C LYS A 406 19.49 33.66 -13.32
N TYR A 407 18.19 33.51 -13.04
CA TYR A 407 17.14 34.12 -13.84
C TYR A 407 16.82 35.52 -13.32
N ALA A 408 16.68 36.47 -14.26
CA ALA A 408 16.39 37.88 -13.95
C ALA A 408 15.10 38.08 -13.13
N SER A 409 14.13 37.16 -13.25
CA SER A 409 12.90 37.13 -12.44
C SER A 409 13.20 37.17 -10.94
N SER A 410 14.16 36.36 -10.48
CA SER A 410 14.46 36.18 -9.06
C SER A 410 15.14 37.39 -8.38
N THR A 411 15.67 38.32 -9.16
CA THR A 411 16.33 39.55 -8.68
C THR A 411 15.52 40.82 -8.98
N SER A 412 14.35 40.69 -9.62
CA SER A 412 13.49 41.81 -9.97
C SER A 412 12.74 42.35 -8.74
N VAL A 413 12.33 43.62 -8.80
CA VAL A 413 11.50 44.26 -7.76
C VAL A 413 10.21 43.47 -7.54
N TYR A 414 9.54 43.11 -8.65
CA TYR A 414 8.30 42.32 -8.65
C TYR A 414 8.55 40.86 -9.03
N LYS A 415 9.55 40.22 -8.40
CA LYS A 415 9.77 38.77 -8.49
C LYS A 415 8.56 37.95 -8.00
N GLY A 416 8.56 36.64 -8.26
CA GLY A 416 7.50 35.74 -7.81
C GLY A 416 7.31 35.74 -6.29
N ARG A 417 6.10 36.06 -5.81
CA ARG A 417 5.73 36.01 -4.37
C ARG A 417 4.33 35.43 -4.14
N GLY A 418 4.09 34.90 -2.96
CA GLY A 418 2.82 34.27 -2.60
C GLY A 418 2.70 32.82 -3.05
N LEU A 419 1.59 32.17 -2.72
CA LEU A 419 1.41 30.73 -2.97
C LEU A 419 1.45 30.31 -4.45
N LEU A 420 1.13 31.22 -5.37
CA LEU A 420 1.12 30.98 -6.81
C LEU A 420 1.99 32.00 -7.58
N GLN A 421 3.06 32.49 -6.95
CA GLN A 421 4.13 33.28 -7.60
C GLN A 421 3.61 34.51 -8.39
N LEU A 422 2.93 35.43 -7.71
CA LEU A 422 2.59 36.75 -8.25
C LEU A 422 3.87 37.42 -8.76
N THR A 423 3.94 37.70 -10.06
CA THR A 423 5.15 38.17 -10.75
C THR A 423 4.79 39.38 -11.60
N GLY A 424 5.69 40.36 -11.67
CA GLY A 424 5.55 41.55 -12.51
C GLY A 424 5.63 41.25 -14.01
N VAL A 425 5.83 42.29 -14.80
CA VAL A 425 6.00 42.18 -16.26
C VAL A 425 7.31 42.83 -16.68
N LYS A 426 7.87 42.32 -17.78
CA LYS A 426 9.03 42.91 -18.43
C LYS A 426 8.62 44.17 -19.19
N LYS A 427 9.48 45.19 -19.18
CA LYS A 427 9.38 46.28 -20.16
C LYS A 427 9.99 45.83 -21.48
N GLU A 428 9.56 46.45 -22.57
CA GLU A 428 10.14 46.21 -23.88
C GLU A 428 11.64 46.54 -23.85
N GLY A 429 12.48 45.58 -24.23
CA GLY A 429 13.95 45.70 -24.19
C GLY A 429 14.61 45.41 -22.84
N GLU A 430 13.86 45.11 -21.78
CA GLU A 430 14.40 44.76 -20.45
C GLU A 430 14.16 43.29 -20.09
N ASP A 431 15.12 42.67 -19.40
CA ASP A 431 14.99 41.30 -18.91
C ASP A 431 14.40 41.18 -17.51
N SER A 432 14.39 42.27 -16.74
CA SER A 432 13.84 42.32 -15.39
C SER A 432 12.33 42.55 -15.40
N TYR A 433 11.67 42.01 -14.37
CA TYR A 433 10.24 42.11 -14.14
C TYR A 433 9.94 43.29 -13.20
N ASP A 434 10.44 44.48 -13.55
CA ASP A 434 10.37 45.67 -12.69
C ASP A 434 9.14 46.54 -12.94
N SER A 435 8.24 46.12 -13.85
CA SER A 435 6.90 46.70 -13.95
C SER A 435 5.91 45.91 -13.10
N PRO A 436 5.04 46.57 -12.32
CA PRO A 436 4.22 45.90 -11.31
C PRO A 436 3.23 44.89 -11.89
N GLY A 437 2.62 45.18 -13.05
CA GLY A 437 1.71 44.26 -13.74
C GLY A 437 0.70 43.60 -12.78
N PRO A 438 0.69 42.26 -12.65
CA PRO A 438 -0.16 41.54 -11.70
C PRO A 438 -0.12 42.03 -10.24
N TYR A 439 0.99 42.59 -9.76
CA TYR A 439 1.04 43.23 -8.42
C TYR A 439 0.11 44.42 -8.33
N LYS A 440 0.07 45.26 -9.37
CA LYS A 440 -0.84 46.40 -9.43
C LYS A 440 -2.29 45.93 -9.56
N ASP A 441 -2.56 44.95 -10.41
CA ASP A 441 -3.90 44.38 -10.56
C ASP A 441 -4.44 43.84 -9.23
N TYR A 442 -3.60 43.13 -8.47
CA TYR A 442 -3.97 42.62 -7.15
C TYR A 442 -4.10 43.74 -6.11
N ALA A 443 -3.22 44.75 -6.14
CA ALA A 443 -3.29 45.92 -5.26
C ALA A 443 -4.60 46.70 -5.46
N ASP A 444 -4.99 46.91 -6.71
CA ASP A 444 -6.24 47.58 -7.07
C ASP A 444 -7.45 46.73 -6.65
N TYR A 445 -7.40 45.41 -6.90
CA TYR A 445 -8.46 44.48 -6.47
C TYR A 445 -8.64 44.41 -4.95
N LYS A 446 -7.53 44.41 -4.19
CA LYS A 446 -7.55 44.36 -2.72
C LYS A 446 -7.85 45.74 -2.10
N GLY A 447 -7.63 46.83 -2.83
CA GLY A 447 -7.70 48.20 -2.32
C GLY A 447 -6.49 48.58 -1.46
N ASP A 448 -5.31 48.01 -1.73
CA ASP A 448 -4.09 48.23 -0.93
C ASP A 448 -2.83 48.42 -1.78
N GLN A 449 -2.48 49.68 -2.03
CA GLN A 449 -1.31 50.04 -2.85
C GLN A 449 0.04 49.76 -2.18
N ARG A 450 0.08 49.34 -0.90
CA ARG A 450 1.32 48.88 -0.27
C ARG A 450 1.90 47.66 -0.97
N ILE A 451 1.06 46.86 -1.64
CA ILE A 451 1.50 45.73 -2.47
C ILE A 451 2.43 46.18 -3.61
N VAL A 452 2.21 47.37 -4.19
CA VAL A 452 3.08 47.92 -5.25
C VAL A 452 4.29 48.61 -4.64
N LYS A 453 4.09 49.40 -3.58
CA LYS A 453 5.17 50.18 -2.94
C LYS A 453 6.17 49.31 -2.16
N THR A 454 5.72 48.16 -1.67
CA THR A 454 6.43 47.30 -0.70
C THR A 454 6.09 45.82 -1.01
N PRO A 455 6.45 45.31 -2.20
CA PRO A 455 5.95 44.03 -2.73
C PRO A 455 6.33 42.81 -1.88
N GLU A 456 7.37 42.89 -1.05
CA GLU A 456 7.75 41.91 -0.04
C GLU A 456 6.63 41.60 0.97
N ILE A 457 5.65 42.49 1.15
CA ILE A 457 4.48 42.21 1.99
C ILE A 457 3.76 40.93 1.56
N VAL A 458 3.78 40.60 0.27
CA VAL A 458 3.17 39.38 -0.29
C VAL A 458 3.93 38.11 0.13
N ALA A 459 5.21 38.23 0.49
CA ALA A 459 6.04 37.09 0.93
C ALA A 459 6.24 37.04 2.45
N ASN A 460 6.09 38.16 3.16
CA ASN A 460 6.39 38.28 4.59
C ASN A 460 5.13 38.18 5.47
N ASN A 461 3.96 38.50 4.91
CA ASN A 461 2.68 38.39 5.59
C ASN A 461 1.86 37.23 5.01
N VAL A 462 1.58 36.23 5.84
CA VAL A 462 0.85 35.01 5.49
C VAL A 462 -0.55 35.28 4.90
N HIS A 463 -1.25 36.32 5.36
CA HIS A 463 -2.54 36.69 4.77
C HIS A 463 -2.37 37.14 3.32
N TYR A 464 -1.43 38.06 3.03
CA TYR A 464 -1.18 38.51 1.66
C TYR A 464 -0.64 37.39 0.77
N CYS A 465 0.20 36.52 1.32
CA CYS A 465 0.77 35.35 0.63
C CYS A 465 -0.30 34.38 0.11
N ILE A 466 -1.31 34.09 0.94
CA ILE A 466 -2.37 33.14 0.64
C ILE A 466 -3.50 33.81 -0.17
N ASP A 467 -3.91 35.02 0.21
CA ASP A 467 -4.98 35.78 -0.47
C ASP A 467 -4.61 36.09 -1.93
N SER A 468 -3.34 36.42 -2.20
CA SER A 468 -2.86 36.68 -3.57
C SER A 468 -2.87 35.41 -4.43
N GLY A 469 -2.47 34.26 -3.88
CA GLY A 469 -2.51 32.99 -4.58
C GLY A 469 -3.95 32.56 -4.92
N ALA A 470 -4.87 32.69 -3.98
CA ALA A 470 -6.28 32.37 -4.24
C ALA A 470 -6.93 33.38 -5.21
N TRP A 471 -6.51 34.65 -5.21
CA TRP A 471 -6.90 35.62 -6.23
C TRP A 471 -6.38 35.27 -7.62
N ILE A 472 -5.10 34.87 -7.74
CA ILE A 472 -4.52 34.38 -9.01
C ILE A 472 -5.38 33.24 -9.57
N TRP A 473 -5.71 32.28 -8.70
CA TRP A 473 -6.47 31.08 -9.02
C TRP A 473 -7.90 31.33 -9.49
N SER A 474 -8.62 32.22 -8.80
CA SER A 474 -10.07 32.40 -9.01
C SER A 474 -10.43 33.63 -9.84
N VAL A 475 -9.54 34.62 -9.97
CA VAL A 475 -9.88 35.93 -10.57
C VAL A 475 -8.95 36.32 -11.71
N ASN A 476 -7.63 36.24 -11.53
CA ASN A 476 -6.67 36.76 -12.50
C ASN A 476 -6.46 35.80 -13.69
N LYS A 477 -6.04 34.55 -13.43
CA LYS A 477 -5.72 33.59 -14.49
C LYS A 477 -6.98 32.95 -15.02
N LYS A 478 -7.25 33.19 -16.31
CA LYS A 478 -8.46 32.77 -17.01
C LYS A 478 -8.14 32.31 -18.42
N MET A 479 -9.01 31.46 -18.95
CA MET A 479 -9.10 31.20 -20.38
C MET A 479 -9.46 32.47 -21.14
N THR A 480 -9.01 32.55 -22.39
CA THR A 480 -9.37 33.63 -23.29
C THR A 480 -10.88 33.70 -23.53
N ASN A 481 -11.38 34.92 -23.75
CA ASN A 481 -12.77 35.19 -24.14
C ASN A 481 -12.97 35.12 -25.66
N ASN A 482 -11.92 34.87 -26.45
CA ASN A 482 -12.05 34.74 -27.90
C ASN A 482 -12.48 33.30 -28.30
N PRO A 483 -13.73 33.09 -28.75
CA PRO A 483 -14.25 31.76 -29.08
C PRO A 483 -13.60 31.11 -30.30
N LYS A 484 -12.84 31.88 -31.10
CA LYS A 484 -12.12 31.42 -32.29
C LYS A 484 -10.63 31.15 -32.03
N SER A 485 -10.16 31.33 -30.79
CA SER A 485 -8.74 31.10 -30.47
C SER A 485 -8.38 29.61 -30.57
N ALA A 486 -7.12 29.33 -30.93
CA ALA A 486 -6.59 27.96 -30.98
C ALA A 486 -6.74 27.22 -29.64
N ALA A 487 -6.63 27.93 -28.51
CA ALA A 487 -6.81 27.37 -27.18
C ALA A 487 -8.25 26.85 -26.96
N ILE A 488 -9.27 27.61 -27.40
CA ILE A 488 -10.68 27.20 -27.28
C ILE A 488 -11.00 26.06 -28.24
N ILE A 489 -10.44 26.07 -29.46
CA ILE A 489 -10.58 24.96 -30.40
C ILE A 489 -10.00 23.67 -29.81
N LYS A 490 -8.85 23.75 -29.11
CA LYS A 490 -8.20 22.60 -28.47
C LYS A 490 -8.95 22.07 -27.24
N TRP A 491 -9.41 22.96 -26.35
CA TRP A 491 -9.91 22.57 -25.02
C TRP A 491 -11.43 22.57 -24.87
N GLY A 492 -12.15 23.06 -25.87
CA GLY A 492 -13.61 23.10 -25.93
C GLY A 492 -14.19 24.46 -25.57
N LYS A 493 -15.33 24.80 -26.18
CA LYS A 493 -16.05 26.07 -25.99
C LYS A 493 -16.51 26.27 -24.55
N GLU A 494 -16.72 25.18 -23.81
CA GLU A 494 -17.09 25.22 -22.40
C GLU A 494 -16.00 25.82 -21.50
N THR A 495 -14.76 25.94 -21.99
CA THR A 495 -13.65 26.56 -21.23
C THR A 495 -13.57 28.07 -21.38
N LEU A 496 -14.37 28.67 -22.28
CA LEU A 496 -14.33 30.10 -22.62
C LEU A 496 -14.47 31.00 -21.38
N GLY A 497 -13.50 31.88 -21.18
CA GLY A 497 -13.50 32.86 -20.09
C GLY A 497 -13.38 32.32 -18.66
N LYS A 498 -13.34 30.99 -18.47
CA LYS A 498 -13.30 30.37 -17.14
C LYS A 498 -11.97 30.61 -16.43
N SER A 499 -12.03 30.91 -15.14
CA SER A 499 -10.88 30.88 -14.22
C SER A 499 -10.37 29.46 -13.96
N LEU A 500 -9.16 29.35 -13.38
CA LEU A 500 -8.62 28.04 -12.97
C LEU A 500 -9.57 27.35 -11.98
N ASN A 501 -10.15 28.11 -11.06
CA ASN A 501 -11.13 27.61 -10.10
C ASN A 501 -12.41 27.06 -10.76
N GLU A 502 -12.89 27.70 -11.82
CA GLU A 502 -14.07 27.25 -12.59
C GLU A 502 -13.76 26.07 -13.52
N LEU A 503 -12.50 25.91 -13.94
CA LEU A 503 -12.04 24.74 -14.68
C LEU A 503 -11.82 23.53 -13.75
N ALA A 504 -11.43 23.76 -12.50
CA ALA A 504 -11.13 22.70 -11.54
C ALA A 504 -12.34 21.82 -11.20
N VAL A 505 -13.58 22.31 -11.41
CA VAL A 505 -14.81 21.53 -11.19
C VAL A 505 -14.93 20.32 -12.13
N TYR A 506 -14.20 20.33 -13.26
CA TYR A 506 -14.17 19.23 -14.23
C TYR A 506 -13.15 18.14 -13.88
N VAL A 507 -12.60 18.17 -12.64
CA VAL A 507 -11.76 17.11 -12.07
C VAL A 507 -10.58 16.81 -12.99
N ASP A 508 -10.48 15.61 -13.56
CA ASP A 508 -9.30 15.20 -14.32
C ASP A 508 -9.20 15.89 -15.69
N LYS A 509 -10.33 16.32 -16.28
CA LYS A 509 -10.41 16.76 -17.68
C LYS A 509 -9.46 17.92 -18.01
N TYR A 510 -9.31 18.87 -17.09
CA TYR A 510 -8.59 20.12 -17.31
C TYR A 510 -7.34 20.31 -16.46
N LEU A 511 -6.80 19.26 -15.84
CA LEU A 511 -5.57 19.37 -15.05
C LEU A 511 -4.39 19.94 -15.86
N GLU A 512 -4.19 19.46 -17.09
CA GLU A 512 -3.14 19.99 -17.98
C GLU A 512 -3.40 21.47 -18.29
N LEU A 513 -4.62 21.80 -18.72
CA LEU A 513 -5.00 23.17 -19.07
C LEU A 513 -4.78 24.15 -17.92
N ILE A 514 -5.24 23.79 -16.72
CA ILE A 514 -5.06 24.56 -15.50
C ILE A 514 -3.57 24.83 -15.25
N SER A 515 -2.73 23.80 -15.40
CA SER A 515 -1.29 23.92 -15.17
C SER A 515 -0.61 24.81 -16.22
N VAL A 516 -1.05 24.74 -17.49
CA VAL A 516 -0.57 25.64 -18.56
C VAL A 516 -0.97 27.08 -18.32
N LEU A 517 -2.22 27.34 -17.94
CA LEU A 517 -2.68 28.71 -17.70
C LEU A 517 -1.97 29.34 -16.50
N LEU A 518 -1.58 28.52 -15.52
CA LEU A 518 -0.84 29.00 -14.35
C LEU A 518 0.61 29.34 -14.69
N ASN A 519 1.36 28.40 -15.28
CA ASN A 519 2.83 28.52 -15.38
C ASN A 519 3.39 28.21 -16.79
N GLY A 520 2.55 28.24 -17.82
CA GLY A 520 2.97 28.05 -19.21
C GLY A 520 3.41 26.64 -19.56
N ARG A 521 4.01 26.50 -20.75
CA ARG A 521 4.56 25.23 -21.25
C ARG A 521 6.08 25.27 -21.23
N ASN A 522 6.67 24.12 -20.96
CA ASN A 522 8.07 23.86 -21.15
C ASN A 522 8.35 23.75 -22.67
N SER A 523 9.35 24.48 -23.15
CA SER A 523 9.69 24.57 -24.58
C SER A 523 10.18 23.26 -25.19
N GLU A 524 10.78 22.38 -24.38
CA GLU A 524 11.38 21.12 -24.84
C GLU A 524 10.35 19.99 -24.89
N THR A 525 9.54 19.87 -23.84
CA THR A 525 8.57 18.75 -23.69
C THR A 525 7.17 19.08 -24.20
N GLY A 526 6.87 20.37 -24.40
CA GLY A 526 5.53 20.85 -24.71
C GLY A 526 4.53 20.69 -23.55
N MET A 527 4.91 20.11 -22.41
CA MET A 527 4.07 19.90 -21.24
C MET A 527 4.07 21.11 -20.30
N PRO A 528 3.13 21.23 -19.35
CA PRO A 528 3.18 22.30 -18.35
C PRO A 528 4.51 22.32 -17.57
N ASN A 529 4.98 23.50 -17.18
CA ASN A 529 6.16 23.60 -16.31
C ASN A 529 5.91 22.87 -14.97
N GLY A 530 6.80 21.96 -14.57
CA GLY A 530 6.61 21.14 -13.36
C GLY A 530 5.54 20.04 -13.49
N TRP A 531 5.13 19.67 -14.72
CA TRP A 531 3.99 18.77 -14.95
C TRP A 531 4.00 17.47 -14.15
N ALA A 532 5.13 16.77 -14.11
CA ALA A 532 5.23 15.48 -13.40
C ALA A 532 4.91 15.63 -11.90
N ILE A 533 5.39 16.69 -11.27
CA ILE A 533 5.17 16.94 -9.84
C ILE A 533 3.73 17.43 -9.62
N ARG A 534 3.20 18.34 -10.46
CA ARG A 534 1.79 18.77 -10.40
C ARG A 534 0.82 17.60 -10.52
N GLN A 535 1.06 16.70 -11.48
CA GLN A 535 0.26 15.50 -11.68
C GLN A 535 0.37 14.54 -10.49
N SER A 536 1.58 14.36 -9.94
CA SER A 536 1.81 13.54 -8.74
C SER A 536 1.08 14.09 -7.51
N ASN A 537 1.23 15.39 -7.24
CA ASN A 537 0.54 16.08 -6.15
C ASN A 537 -0.97 15.95 -6.31
N TYR A 538 -1.51 16.23 -7.51
CA TYR A 538 -2.92 16.08 -7.81
C TYR A 538 -3.43 14.67 -7.51
N ASN A 539 -2.78 13.63 -8.04
CA ASN A 539 -3.18 12.24 -7.84
C ASN A 539 -3.09 11.80 -6.37
N THR A 540 -2.06 12.24 -5.67
CA THR A 540 -1.87 11.94 -4.24
C THR A 540 -2.98 12.56 -3.41
N LEU A 541 -3.31 13.83 -3.69
CA LEU A 541 -4.41 14.52 -3.05
C LEU A 541 -5.76 13.90 -3.39
N LYS A 542 -5.99 13.54 -4.66
CA LYS A 542 -7.19 12.86 -5.13
C LYS A 542 -7.43 11.56 -4.38
N ASN A 543 -6.41 10.70 -4.31
CA ASN A 543 -6.59 9.33 -3.85
C ASN A 543 -6.52 9.19 -2.33
N PHE A 544 -5.66 9.95 -1.66
CA PHE A 544 -5.30 9.70 -0.26
C PHE A 544 -5.70 10.82 0.70
N PHE A 545 -5.75 12.08 0.25
CA PHE A 545 -6.13 13.20 1.13
C PHE A 545 -7.62 13.51 1.04
N PHE A 546 -8.09 13.88 -0.15
CA PHE A 546 -9.50 14.15 -0.39
C PHE A 546 -10.31 12.89 -0.60
N MET A 547 -9.67 11.76 -0.91
CA MET A 547 -10.33 10.51 -1.28
C MET A 547 -11.48 10.79 -2.27
N TYR A 548 -11.19 11.55 -3.32
CA TYR A 548 -12.17 12.18 -4.18
C TYR A 548 -13.16 11.16 -4.74
N ASP A 549 -12.68 10.02 -5.23
CA ASP A 549 -13.57 8.98 -5.78
C ASP A 549 -14.45 8.33 -4.69
N ARG A 550 -14.00 8.30 -3.43
CA ARG A 550 -14.79 7.82 -2.28
C ARG A 550 -15.94 8.76 -1.92
N PHE A 551 -15.75 10.08 -2.04
CA PHE A 551 -16.75 11.08 -1.66
C PHE A 551 -17.50 11.74 -2.84
N HIS A 552 -16.97 11.65 -4.05
CA HIS A 552 -17.45 12.36 -5.25
C HIS A 552 -17.47 11.52 -6.52
N GLY A 553 -16.83 10.34 -6.53
CA GLY A 553 -16.91 9.45 -7.68
C GLY A 553 -18.36 9.08 -7.94
N ASP A 554 -18.75 8.99 -9.21
CA ASP A 554 -20.09 8.53 -9.63
C ASP A 554 -20.41 7.08 -9.21
N ASN A 555 -19.50 6.43 -8.48
CA ASN A 555 -19.71 5.18 -7.76
C ASN A 555 -20.29 5.37 -6.33
N HIS A 556 -20.53 6.61 -5.89
CA HIS A 556 -21.12 6.95 -4.59
C HIS A 556 -22.04 8.18 -4.60
N LYS A 557 -22.71 8.47 -5.72
CA LYS A 557 -24.06 9.03 -5.61
C LYS A 557 -25.03 7.85 -5.47
N PRO A 558 -25.86 7.79 -4.41
CA PRO A 558 -27.07 6.99 -4.50
C PRO A 558 -27.80 7.53 -5.73
N ALA A 559 -28.05 6.67 -6.71
CA ALA A 559 -29.15 6.96 -7.60
C ALA A 559 -30.35 7.15 -6.67
N ASP A 560 -31.03 8.30 -6.76
CA ASP A 560 -32.35 8.42 -6.15
C ASP A 560 -33.10 7.14 -6.50
N ALA A 561 -33.74 6.49 -5.53
CA ALA A 561 -34.49 5.24 -5.74
C ALA A 561 -35.68 5.39 -6.75
N LYS A 562 -35.76 6.55 -7.41
CA LYS A 562 -36.65 6.95 -8.49
C LYS A 562 -36.05 6.78 -9.90
N ASP A 563 -34.74 6.55 -10.04
CA ASP A 563 -34.04 6.63 -11.34
C ASP A 563 -33.22 5.38 -11.72
N ILE A 564 -33.04 4.42 -10.81
CA ILE A 564 -32.37 3.13 -11.05
C ILE A 564 -33.17 1.96 -10.48
N VAL A 565 -33.02 0.78 -11.07
CA VAL A 565 -33.49 -0.46 -10.45
C VAL A 565 -32.69 -0.72 -9.16
N THR A 566 -33.41 -0.84 -8.04
CA THR A 566 -32.80 -0.96 -6.70
C THR A 566 -33.30 -2.20 -5.98
N TYR A 567 -32.38 -2.99 -5.45
CA TYR A 567 -32.65 -4.09 -4.53
C TYR A 567 -32.60 -3.58 -3.09
N HIS A 568 -33.73 -3.65 -2.40
CA HIS A 568 -33.86 -3.40 -0.97
C HIS A 568 -33.85 -4.73 -0.22
N ILE A 569 -32.89 -4.90 0.68
CA ILE A 569 -32.65 -6.12 1.44
C ILE A 569 -32.94 -5.83 2.90
N TYR A 570 -33.95 -6.44 3.49
CA TYR A 570 -34.35 -6.13 4.86
C TYR A 570 -33.74 -7.12 5.84
N ALA A 571 -33.38 -6.63 7.02
CA ALA A 571 -32.82 -7.44 8.10
C ALA A 571 -33.76 -8.56 8.58
N ASN A 572 -35.05 -8.56 8.21
CA ASN A 572 -35.98 -9.66 8.46
C ASN A 572 -35.84 -10.83 7.47
N GLY A 573 -35.10 -10.68 6.37
CA GLY A 573 -34.93 -11.69 5.32
C GLY A 573 -35.70 -11.40 4.02
N GLU A 574 -36.49 -10.33 3.96
CA GLU A 574 -37.22 -9.93 2.76
C GLU A 574 -36.33 -9.17 1.77
N ILE A 575 -36.59 -9.37 0.48
CA ILE A 575 -35.90 -8.70 -0.62
C ILE A 575 -36.93 -8.10 -1.57
N GLU A 576 -36.83 -6.81 -1.82
CA GLU A 576 -37.67 -6.11 -2.79
C GLU A 576 -36.83 -5.58 -3.95
N LYS A 577 -37.30 -5.78 -5.18
CA LYS A 577 -36.76 -5.13 -6.38
C LYS A 577 -37.67 -3.97 -6.77
N HIS A 578 -37.19 -2.75 -6.59
CA HIS A 578 -37.91 -1.53 -6.96
C HIS A 578 -37.48 -1.13 -8.37
N ILE A 579 -38.44 -1.05 -9.29
CA ILE A 579 -38.23 -0.65 -10.68
C ILE A 579 -38.90 0.72 -10.88
N PRO A 580 -38.13 1.76 -11.26
CA PRO A 580 -38.68 3.08 -11.49
C PRO A 580 -39.45 3.18 -12.81
N LYS A 581 -40.38 4.15 -12.93
CA LYS A 581 -41.09 4.46 -14.19
C LYS A 581 -40.15 4.79 -15.34
N SER A 582 -39.07 5.51 -15.04
CA SER A 582 -38.04 5.91 -15.99
C SER A 582 -36.67 5.61 -15.39
N ILE A 583 -35.81 4.91 -16.15
CA ILE A 583 -34.41 4.69 -15.78
C ILE A 583 -33.59 5.85 -16.36
N LYS A 584 -32.79 6.51 -15.53
CA LYS A 584 -31.92 7.59 -15.97
C LYS A 584 -30.85 7.09 -16.93
N SER A 585 -30.53 7.88 -17.95
CA SER A 585 -29.51 7.53 -18.92
C SER A 585 -28.15 7.26 -18.26
N GLY A 586 -27.53 6.13 -18.61
CA GLY A 586 -26.30 5.62 -18.01
C GLY A 586 -26.52 4.54 -16.93
N TYR A 587 -27.77 4.28 -16.52
CA TYR A 587 -28.12 3.27 -15.50
C TYR A 587 -28.91 2.07 -16.03
N GLU A 588 -29.17 1.99 -17.34
CA GLU A 588 -29.99 0.95 -17.98
C GLU A 588 -29.46 -0.46 -17.75
N LYS A 589 -28.16 -0.61 -17.50
CA LYS A 589 -27.48 -1.89 -17.20
C LYS A 589 -26.82 -1.91 -15.82
N LYS A 590 -27.34 -1.13 -14.87
CA LYS A 590 -26.76 -1.02 -13.51
C LYS A 590 -27.83 -1.16 -12.46
N TYR A 591 -27.59 -2.00 -11.46
CA TYR A 591 -28.53 -2.24 -10.37
C TYR A 591 -27.90 -1.86 -9.03
N ALA A 592 -28.65 -1.16 -8.19
CA ALA A 592 -28.22 -0.73 -6.85
C ALA A 592 -28.67 -1.72 -5.77
N TYR A 593 -27.91 -1.84 -4.68
CA TYR A 593 -28.23 -2.72 -3.55
C TYR A 593 -28.14 -1.94 -2.24
N ILE A 594 -29.23 -1.97 -1.46
CA ILE A 594 -29.37 -1.27 -0.19
C ILE A 594 -29.88 -2.27 0.85
N TYR A 595 -29.19 -2.37 1.97
CA TYR A 595 -29.63 -3.14 3.12
C TYR A 595 -30.30 -2.24 4.17
N HIS A 596 -31.46 -2.64 4.65
CA HIS A 596 -32.19 -2.00 5.74
C HIS A 596 -31.93 -2.79 7.02
N ASP A 597 -31.29 -2.17 7.99
CA ASP A 597 -31.01 -2.83 9.25
C ASP A 597 -32.25 -2.95 10.15
N LYS A 598 -32.09 -3.54 11.33
CA LYS A 598 -33.20 -3.75 12.29
C LYS A 598 -33.76 -2.43 12.85
N SER A 599 -32.99 -1.35 12.80
CA SER A 599 -33.41 0.00 13.21
C SER A 599 -34.07 0.79 12.07
N GLY A 600 -34.06 0.25 10.85
CA GLY A 600 -34.49 0.96 9.63
C GLY A 600 -33.40 1.83 9.01
N SER A 601 -32.16 1.77 9.50
CA SER A 601 -31.02 2.49 8.92
C SER A 601 -30.58 1.85 7.60
N LEU A 602 -30.21 2.71 6.65
CA LEU A 602 -29.83 2.30 5.29
C LEU A 602 -28.33 2.04 5.16
N HIS A 603 -28.00 0.93 4.51
CA HIS A 603 -26.65 0.48 4.20
C HIS A 603 -26.51 0.29 2.71
N GLU A 604 -25.94 1.29 2.03
CA GLU A 604 -25.66 1.21 0.59
C GLU A 604 -24.48 0.28 0.31
N LEU A 605 -24.75 -0.81 -0.41
CA LEU A 605 -23.77 -1.86 -0.66
C LEU A 605 -23.09 -1.73 -2.02
N GLY A 606 -23.65 -0.89 -2.90
CA GLY A 606 -23.05 -0.49 -4.17
C GLY A 606 -24.01 -0.61 -5.35
N THR A 607 -23.53 -0.14 -6.50
CA THR A 607 -24.21 -0.22 -7.80
C THR A 607 -23.35 -1.05 -8.74
N TYR A 608 -23.94 -2.07 -9.35
CA TYR A 608 -23.20 -3.07 -10.12
C TYR A 608 -23.75 -3.24 -11.52
N ASP A 609 -22.85 -3.41 -12.48
CA ASP A 609 -23.21 -3.71 -13.87
C ASP A 609 -23.88 -5.09 -13.95
N ILE A 610 -25.01 -5.13 -14.65
CA ILE A 610 -25.70 -6.37 -15.01
C ILE A 610 -25.31 -6.80 -16.43
N ILE A 611 -25.21 -8.10 -16.61
CA ILE A 611 -24.96 -8.76 -17.90
C ILE A 611 -26.23 -9.54 -18.24
N PRO A 612 -27.11 -9.03 -19.13
CA PRO A 612 -28.28 -9.76 -19.57
C PRO A 612 -27.87 -10.99 -20.40
N THR A 613 -28.06 -12.17 -19.84
CA THR A 613 -27.63 -13.45 -20.40
C THR A 613 -28.84 -14.34 -20.66
N GLN A 614 -28.84 -15.12 -21.73
CA GLN A 614 -29.87 -16.13 -21.98
C GLN A 614 -29.90 -17.12 -20.80
N VAL A 615 -31.09 -17.43 -20.27
CA VAL A 615 -31.25 -18.46 -19.24
C VAL A 615 -30.74 -19.79 -19.80
N TYR A 616 -29.69 -20.31 -19.17
CA TYR A 616 -29.09 -21.58 -19.55
C TYR A 616 -30.08 -22.71 -19.28
N GLY A 617 -30.37 -23.53 -20.29
CA GLY A 617 -31.40 -24.58 -20.26
C GLY A 617 -32.84 -24.07 -20.25
N GLY A 618 -33.07 -22.76 -20.40
CA GLY A 618 -34.41 -22.16 -20.45
C GLY A 618 -34.92 -21.89 -21.86
N VAL A 619 -36.16 -21.43 -21.96
CA VAL A 619 -36.80 -21.04 -23.23
C VAL A 619 -36.00 -19.91 -23.90
N LYS A 620 -35.73 -20.06 -25.21
CA LYS A 620 -35.01 -19.07 -26.02
C LYS A 620 -35.67 -17.69 -25.90
N GLY A 621 -34.88 -16.65 -25.64
CA GLY A 621 -35.35 -15.28 -25.42
C GLY A 621 -35.51 -14.91 -23.94
N THR A 622 -35.61 -15.88 -23.04
CA THR A 622 -35.67 -15.62 -21.59
C THR A 622 -34.30 -15.22 -21.08
N LYS A 623 -34.19 -14.07 -20.40
CA LYS A 623 -32.91 -13.55 -19.87
C LYS A 623 -32.82 -13.60 -18.35
N VAL A 624 -31.61 -13.81 -17.86
CA VAL A 624 -31.18 -13.63 -16.47
C VAL A 624 -30.07 -12.58 -16.45
N ASN A 625 -30.11 -11.68 -15.49
CA ASN A 625 -29.05 -10.69 -15.31
C ASN A 625 -27.99 -11.26 -14.38
N LEU A 626 -26.79 -11.47 -14.91
CA LEU A 626 -25.63 -11.94 -14.16
C LEU A 626 -24.75 -10.77 -13.74
N ILE A 627 -24.09 -10.92 -12.60
CA ILE A 627 -23.16 -9.95 -12.03
C ILE A 627 -21.85 -10.66 -11.73
N ASN A 628 -20.74 -10.06 -12.17
CA ASN A 628 -19.41 -10.57 -11.90
C ASN A 628 -18.98 -10.20 -10.48
N LEU A 629 -18.84 -11.21 -9.61
CA LEU A 629 -18.45 -11.04 -8.22
C LEU A 629 -17.07 -10.36 -8.06
N ASP A 630 -16.19 -10.33 -9.06
CA ASP A 630 -14.93 -9.56 -9.00
C ASP A 630 -15.13 -8.05 -8.99
N LYS A 631 -16.22 -7.59 -9.58
CA LYS A 631 -16.59 -6.16 -9.59
C LYS A 631 -17.40 -5.77 -8.36
N VAL A 632 -17.84 -6.75 -7.58
CA VAL A 632 -18.57 -6.53 -6.33
C VAL A 632 -17.60 -6.06 -5.24
N LYS A 633 -18.02 -5.06 -4.45
CA LYS A 633 -17.24 -4.52 -3.33
C LYS A 633 -16.88 -5.63 -2.34
N LYS A 634 -15.57 -5.86 -2.19
CA LYS A 634 -15.02 -6.98 -1.40
C LYS A 634 -15.08 -6.77 0.10
N SER A 635 -15.12 -5.53 0.57
CA SER A 635 -15.25 -5.23 2.00
C SER A 635 -16.19 -4.08 2.26
N TYR A 636 -16.94 -4.18 3.34
CA TYR A 636 -17.86 -3.15 3.82
C TYR A 636 -17.68 -2.97 5.32
N LYS A 637 -17.74 -1.73 5.79
CA LYS A 637 -17.80 -1.39 7.22
C LYS A 637 -18.57 -0.09 7.37
N LYS A 638 -19.67 -0.13 8.10
CA LYS A 638 -20.45 1.03 8.53
C LYS A 638 -21.11 0.67 9.85
N GLU A 639 -20.77 1.42 10.90
CA GLU A 639 -21.30 1.17 12.25
C GLU A 639 -21.03 -0.27 12.70
N ASN A 640 -22.05 -1.00 13.16
CA ASN A 640 -21.95 -2.38 13.62
C ASN A 640 -21.99 -3.41 12.48
N TYR A 641 -22.11 -2.94 11.23
CA TYR A 641 -22.26 -3.77 10.06
C TYR A 641 -20.97 -3.84 9.25
N GLN A 642 -20.49 -5.06 8.99
CA GLN A 642 -19.27 -5.26 8.23
C GLN A 642 -19.27 -6.58 7.47
N TYR A 643 -18.50 -6.66 6.39
CA TYR A 643 -18.11 -7.94 5.83
C TYR A 643 -16.79 -7.80 5.07
N THR A 644 -16.12 -8.94 4.87
CA THR A 644 -15.11 -9.13 3.82
C THR A 644 -15.43 -10.42 3.10
N PHE A 645 -15.52 -10.33 1.78
CA PHE A 645 -15.95 -11.37 0.88
C PHE A 645 -14.93 -11.59 -0.23
N ASN A 646 -14.66 -12.86 -0.53
CA ASN A 646 -13.81 -13.23 -1.66
C ASN A 646 -14.45 -14.32 -2.53
N VAL A 647 -14.16 -14.28 -3.83
CA VAL A 647 -14.42 -15.36 -4.78
C VAL A 647 -13.12 -15.63 -5.52
N ASP A 648 -12.76 -16.90 -5.67
CA ASP A 648 -11.60 -17.29 -6.46
C ASP A 648 -11.97 -18.51 -7.29
N SER A 649 -12.64 -18.23 -8.39
CA SER A 649 -13.21 -19.24 -9.28
C SER A 649 -13.51 -18.61 -10.63
N PRO A 650 -13.34 -19.34 -11.75
CA PRO A 650 -13.88 -18.90 -13.04
C PRO A 650 -15.40 -18.81 -13.01
N ARG A 651 -16.06 -19.58 -12.12
CA ARG A 651 -17.51 -19.58 -11.91
C ARG A 651 -17.93 -18.43 -10.97
N LYS A 652 -17.57 -17.20 -11.28
CA LYS A 652 -17.76 -16.03 -10.39
C LYS A 652 -18.98 -15.18 -10.72
N TYR A 653 -19.97 -15.75 -11.40
CA TYR A 653 -21.17 -15.04 -11.81
C TYR A 653 -22.37 -15.51 -10.99
N VAL A 654 -23.09 -14.54 -10.44
CA VAL A 654 -24.33 -14.74 -9.69
C VAL A 654 -25.43 -13.96 -10.37
N ASN A 655 -26.68 -14.38 -10.25
CA ASN A 655 -27.76 -13.50 -10.70
C ASN A 655 -28.03 -12.37 -9.71
N GLU A 656 -28.71 -11.33 -10.19
CA GLU A 656 -29.10 -10.14 -9.45
C GLU A 656 -29.77 -10.43 -8.08
N LYS A 657 -30.68 -11.42 -8.01
CA LYS A 657 -31.35 -11.78 -6.75
C LYS A 657 -30.38 -12.47 -5.81
N THR A 658 -29.58 -13.39 -6.33
CA THR A 658 -28.57 -14.12 -5.56
C THR A 658 -27.62 -13.15 -4.88
N LEU A 659 -27.15 -12.11 -5.58
CA LEU A 659 -26.27 -11.10 -4.98
C LEU A 659 -26.92 -10.39 -3.79
N ALA A 660 -28.21 -10.02 -3.90
CA ALA A 660 -28.96 -9.44 -2.80
C ALA A 660 -29.01 -10.36 -1.57
N SER A 661 -29.22 -11.66 -1.79
CA SER A 661 -29.24 -12.67 -0.73
C SER A 661 -27.87 -12.89 -0.08
N ILE A 662 -26.78 -12.86 -0.87
CA ILE A 662 -25.41 -12.93 -0.33
C ILE A 662 -25.16 -11.72 0.59
N PHE A 663 -25.52 -10.52 0.14
CA PHE A 663 -25.36 -9.30 0.93
C PHE A 663 -26.13 -9.35 2.26
N GLY A 664 -27.41 -9.73 2.22
CA GLY A 664 -28.22 -9.88 3.43
C GLY A 664 -27.59 -10.86 4.42
N ALA A 665 -27.16 -12.03 3.94
CA ALA A 665 -26.53 -13.04 4.79
C ALA A 665 -25.21 -12.54 5.40
N MET A 666 -24.37 -11.84 4.63
CA MET A 666 -23.08 -11.34 5.13
C MET A 666 -23.24 -10.30 6.24
N LEU A 667 -24.23 -9.41 6.09
CA LEU A 667 -24.53 -8.38 7.09
C LEU A 667 -25.29 -8.91 8.31
N GLU A 668 -25.98 -10.04 8.19
CA GLU A 668 -26.55 -10.74 9.35
C GLU A 668 -25.44 -11.23 10.29
N VAL A 669 -24.35 -11.78 9.75
CA VAL A 669 -23.30 -12.43 10.55
C VAL A 669 -22.11 -11.54 10.88
N ASN A 670 -21.86 -10.48 10.08
CA ASN A 670 -20.79 -9.51 10.27
C ASN A 670 -19.35 -10.08 10.26
N TYR A 671 -19.07 -11.00 9.34
CA TYR A 671 -17.78 -11.72 9.25
C TYR A 671 -16.86 -11.18 8.15
N ASN A 672 -15.55 -11.19 8.42
CA ASN A 672 -14.50 -10.64 7.54
C ASN A 672 -13.63 -11.72 6.86
N ASP A 673 -14.14 -12.95 6.76
CA ASP A 673 -13.43 -14.14 6.31
C ASP A 673 -14.35 -15.09 5.48
N ILE A 674 -15.34 -14.52 4.78
CA ILE A 674 -16.26 -15.30 3.93
C ILE A 674 -15.65 -15.45 2.53
N SER A 675 -15.57 -16.68 2.04
CA SER A 675 -15.06 -17.00 0.70
C SER A 675 -15.96 -18.01 -0.02
N CYS A 676 -16.05 -17.94 -1.35
CA CYS A 676 -16.74 -18.95 -2.17
C CYS A 676 -15.86 -19.54 -3.28
N ASN A 677 -16.18 -20.79 -3.67
CA ASN A 677 -15.57 -21.56 -4.76
C ASN A 677 -16.32 -21.40 -6.10
N GLY A 678 -17.36 -20.55 -6.12
CA GLY A 678 -18.09 -20.15 -7.32
C GLY A 678 -19.55 -20.60 -7.38
N PHE A 679 -20.22 -20.08 -8.40
CA PHE A 679 -21.62 -20.23 -8.80
C PHE A 679 -21.64 -20.58 -10.30
N SER A 680 -21.88 -19.63 -11.21
CA SER A 680 -21.92 -19.89 -12.66
C SER A 680 -20.80 -19.22 -13.45
N HIS A 681 -20.63 -19.65 -14.68
CA HIS A 681 -19.88 -19.00 -15.76
C HIS A 681 -20.64 -17.76 -16.28
N PRO A 682 -19.99 -16.88 -17.08
CA PRO A 682 -20.62 -15.68 -17.63
C PRO A 682 -21.80 -15.96 -18.57
N ASP A 683 -21.89 -17.16 -19.12
CA ASP A 683 -22.97 -17.62 -19.99
C ASP A 683 -24.12 -18.31 -19.21
N GLY A 684 -24.05 -18.33 -17.88
CA GLY A 684 -25.03 -19.00 -17.01
C GLY A 684 -24.83 -20.51 -16.87
N SER A 685 -23.91 -21.12 -17.62
CA SER A 685 -23.55 -22.53 -17.44
C SER A 685 -22.74 -22.72 -16.15
N SER A 686 -22.58 -23.97 -15.69
CA SER A 686 -21.90 -24.24 -14.41
C SER A 686 -20.93 -25.40 -14.39
N LYS A 687 -20.62 -26.00 -15.55
CA LYS A 687 -19.74 -27.19 -15.61
C LYS A 687 -18.41 -26.95 -14.87
N PRO A 688 -17.93 -27.91 -14.07
CA PRO A 688 -18.44 -29.29 -13.93
C PRO A 688 -19.69 -29.46 -13.04
N SER A 689 -20.11 -28.43 -12.30
CA SER A 689 -21.35 -28.48 -11.51
C SER A 689 -22.59 -28.49 -12.40
N VAL A 690 -23.59 -29.28 -12.01
CA VAL A 690 -24.89 -29.34 -12.69
C VAL A 690 -25.98 -28.51 -11.99
N SER A 691 -25.71 -27.97 -10.80
CA SER A 691 -26.73 -27.28 -9.98
C SER A 691 -26.54 -25.77 -9.85
N HIS A 692 -25.36 -25.23 -10.16
CA HIS A 692 -25.08 -23.78 -10.05
C HIS A 692 -25.56 -22.94 -11.23
N ILE A 693 -26.43 -23.52 -12.06
CA ILE A 693 -26.94 -22.93 -13.29
C ILE A 693 -27.57 -21.56 -13.02
N ASN A 694 -27.28 -20.60 -13.90
CA ASN A 694 -27.77 -19.22 -13.85
C ASN A 694 -27.44 -18.47 -12.54
N GLY A 695 -26.41 -18.94 -11.81
CA GLY A 695 -25.91 -18.28 -10.61
C GLY A 695 -26.87 -18.29 -9.42
N ASN A 696 -27.80 -19.26 -9.35
CA ASN A 696 -28.74 -19.41 -8.23
C ASN A 696 -28.12 -20.11 -7.02
N ASN A 697 -27.27 -21.11 -7.28
CA ASN A 697 -26.66 -21.99 -6.28
C ASN A 697 -25.14 -21.89 -6.41
N GLY A 698 -24.42 -22.18 -5.33
CA GLY A 698 -22.97 -21.98 -5.28
C GLY A 698 -22.32 -22.75 -4.15
N ASP A 699 -20.99 -22.69 -4.10
CA ASP A 699 -20.18 -23.35 -3.08
C ASP A 699 -19.48 -22.29 -2.22
N PHE A 700 -19.73 -22.28 -0.91
CA PHE A 700 -18.97 -21.49 0.05
C PHE A 700 -17.88 -22.33 0.72
N LYS A 701 -16.75 -21.71 1.05
CA LYS A 701 -15.71 -22.36 1.85
C LYS A 701 -16.19 -22.44 3.31
N TYR A 702 -15.89 -23.55 3.98
CA TYR A 702 -16.17 -23.68 5.41
C TYR A 702 -15.38 -22.65 6.23
N LEU A 703 -16.03 -22.07 7.24
CA LEU A 703 -15.45 -21.11 8.16
C LEU A 703 -14.47 -21.80 9.12
N ARG A 704 -13.37 -21.11 9.39
CA ARG A 704 -12.24 -21.63 10.15
C ARG A 704 -12.12 -20.94 11.49
N LYS A 705 -11.67 -21.67 12.52
CA LYS A 705 -11.40 -21.09 13.85
C LYS A 705 -10.29 -20.04 13.84
N ASP A 706 -9.32 -20.18 12.93
CA ASP A 706 -8.24 -19.20 12.75
C ASP A 706 -8.70 -17.91 12.05
N LYS A 707 -9.96 -17.85 11.60
CA LYS A 707 -10.60 -16.72 10.91
C LYS A 707 -9.79 -16.18 9.74
N LYS A 708 -8.98 -17.03 9.10
CA LYS A 708 -8.19 -16.62 7.94
C LYS A 708 -9.08 -16.60 6.71
N LEU A 709 -9.09 -15.45 6.03
CA LEU A 709 -9.67 -15.33 4.69
C LEU A 709 -8.81 -16.13 3.70
N MET A 710 -9.28 -17.32 3.31
CA MET A 710 -8.57 -18.20 2.39
C MET A 710 -8.95 -17.88 0.94
N PHE A 711 -7.96 -17.60 0.10
CA PHE A 711 -8.08 -17.43 -1.35
C PHE A 711 -7.10 -18.41 -2.05
N GLY A 712 -7.38 -18.82 -3.28
CA GLY A 712 -6.60 -19.79 -4.05
C GLY A 712 -7.32 -21.13 -4.22
N ASP A 713 -7.06 -21.79 -5.35
CA ASP A 713 -7.44 -23.20 -5.55
C ASP A 713 -6.85 -24.10 -4.47
N GLY A 714 -7.63 -25.07 -3.99
CA GLY A 714 -7.20 -26.02 -2.95
C GLY A 714 -7.10 -25.44 -1.54
N THR A 715 -7.51 -24.19 -1.30
CA THR A 715 -7.47 -23.57 0.04
C THR A 715 -8.72 -23.78 0.89
N SER A 716 -9.70 -24.49 0.35
CA SER A 716 -10.89 -24.93 1.06
C SER A 716 -10.53 -25.80 2.27
N LEU A 717 -11.17 -25.56 3.41
CA LEU A 717 -10.97 -26.41 4.60
C LEU A 717 -11.62 -27.76 4.37
N ASP A 718 -10.82 -28.82 4.34
CA ASP A 718 -11.30 -30.20 4.41
C ASP A 718 -11.64 -30.58 5.86
N ILE A 719 -12.94 -30.61 6.18
CA ILE A 719 -13.43 -30.92 7.53
C ILE A 719 -13.47 -32.43 7.82
N SER A 720 -13.25 -33.29 6.83
CA SER A 720 -13.05 -34.72 7.06
C SER A 720 -11.64 -35.01 7.60
N ALA A 721 -10.64 -34.28 7.08
CA ALA A 721 -9.25 -34.40 7.50
C ALA A 721 -8.91 -33.50 8.71
N ASN A 722 -9.55 -32.33 8.83
CA ASN A 722 -9.25 -31.34 9.87
C ASN A 722 -10.53 -30.83 10.57
N PRO A 723 -11.34 -31.72 11.20
CA PRO A 723 -12.61 -31.33 11.81
C PRO A 723 -12.45 -30.27 12.92
N ASP A 724 -11.31 -30.27 13.63
CA ASP A 724 -11.07 -29.33 14.72
C ASP A 724 -10.86 -27.88 14.27
N MET A 725 -10.51 -27.67 13.00
CA MET A 725 -10.34 -26.35 12.41
C MET A 725 -11.66 -25.69 11.97
N LEU A 726 -12.74 -26.46 11.86
CA LEU A 726 -14.07 -25.93 11.56
C LEU A 726 -14.57 -25.08 12.73
N ASP A 727 -14.94 -23.84 12.43
CA ASP A 727 -15.68 -22.99 13.37
C ASP A 727 -17.18 -23.23 13.16
N ASP A 728 -17.66 -24.34 13.69
CA ASP A 728 -19.04 -24.82 13.59
C ASP A 728 -20.06 -23.85 14.19
N VAL A 729 -19.69 -23.11 15.25
CA VAL A 729 -20.56 -22.10 15.85
C VAL A 729 -20.82 -20.96 14.86
N ARG A 730 -19.77 -20.43 14.24
CA ARG A 730 -19.91 -19.40 13.21
C ARG A 730 -20.51 -19.95 11.93
N GLN A 731 -20.15 -21.17 11.56
CA GLN A 731 -20.67 -21.85 10.38
C GLN A 731 -22.19 -22.03 10.47
N ASN A 732 -22.72 -22.44 11.63
CA ASN A 732 -24.17 -22.57 11.82
C ASN A 732 -24.86 -21.21 11.71
N LYS A 733 -24.32 -20.14 12.29
CA LYS A 733 -24.86 -18.78 12.10
C LYS A 733 -24.85 -18.34 10.63
N TRP A 734 -23.79 -18.69 9.90
CA TRP A 734 -23.70 -18.43 8.47
C TRP A 734 -24.72 -19.23 7.66
N ASN A 735 -24.93 -20.51 7.99
CA ASN A 735 -25.95 -21.34 7.39
C ASN A 735 -27.36 -20.78 7.67
N ASP A 736 -27.64 -20.38 8.91
CA ASP A 736 -28.95 -19.81 9.27
C ASP A 736 -29.22 -18.50 8.50
N ALA A 737 -28.21 -17.65 8.34
CA ALA A 737 -28.30 -16.43 7.55
C ALA A 737 -28.55 -16.73 6.06
N LEU A 738 -27.80 -17.66 5.47
CA LEU A 738 -28.04 -18.10 4.08
C LEU A 738 -29.46 -18.69 3.90
N TYR A 739 -29.94 -19.48 4.86
CA TYR A 739 -31.29 -20.03 4.82
C TYR A 739 -32.36 -18.94 4.88
N LYS A 740 -32.19 -17.97 5.80
CA LYS A 740 -33.05 -16.79 5.94
C LYS A 740 -33.18 -16.04 4.61
N PHE A 741 -32.05 -15.76 3.94
CA PHE A 741 -32.03 -14.99 2.70
C PHE A 741 -32.28 -15.78 1.42
N GLY A 742 -32.46 -17.11 1.46
CA GLY A 742 -33.14 -17.81 0.37
C GLY A 742 -32.72 -19.24 0.08
N TRP A 743 -31.57 -19.72 0.56
CA TRP A 743 -31.15 -21.10 0.26
C TRP A 743 -31.79 -22.09 1.25
N LYS A 744 -32.89 -22.72 0.83
CA LYS A 744 -33.71 -23.55 1.72
C LYS A 744 -33.16 -24.96 1.97
N SER A 745 -32.00 -25.29 1.41
CA SER A 745 -31.29 -26.54 1.67
C SER A 745 -29.80 -26.37 1.39
N MET A 746 -28.97 -27.12 2.12
CA MET A 746 -27.52 -27.12 1.92
C MET A 746 -26.97 -28.53 1.87
N LEU A 747 -25.95 -28.75 1.06
CA LEU A 747 -25.18 -29.99 1.07
C LEU A 747 -23.83 -29.71 1.71
N GLY A 748 -23.43 -30.59 2.62
CA GLY A 748 -22.21 -30.45 3.39
C GLY A 748 -21.80 -31.77 4.00
N TRP A 749 -20.80 -31.71 4.87
CA TRP A 749 -20.18 -32.87 5.48
C TRP A 749 -20.35 -32.89 6.99
N THR A 750 -20.52 -34.08 7.56
CA THR A 750 -20.56 -34.28 9.02
C THR A 750 -19.17 -34.14 9.64
N TYR A 751 -19.09 -33.62 10.86
CA TYR A 751 -17.82 -33.52 11.59
C TYR A 751 -17.90 -34.24 12.94
N LYS A 752 -16.75 -34.71 13.44
CA LYS A 752 -16.67 -35.34 14.78
C LYS A 752 -16.14 -34.34 15.79
N ARG A 753 -16.77 -34.28 16.96
CA ARG A 753 -16.29 -33.54 18.13
C ARG A 753 -16.56 -34.36 19.38
N ASN A 754 -15.52 -34.53 20.22
CA ASN A 754 -15.60 -35.34 21.45
C ASN A 754 -16.19 -36.73 21.21
N GLY A 755 -15.81 -37.38 20.11
CA GLY A 755 -16.32 -38.71 19.73
C GLY A 755 -17.73 -38.74 19.13
N LYS A 756 -18.49 -37.63 19.15
CA LYS A 756 -19.84 -37.55 18.57
C LYS A 756 -19.83 -36.97 17.15
N VAL A 757 -20.65 -37.55 16.27
CA VAL A 757 -20.90 -37.03 14.92
C VAL A 757 -21.93 -35.91 15.01
N ASN A 758 -21.61 -34.76 14.41
CA ASN A 758 -22.47 -33.58 14.41
C ASN A 758 -22.78 -33.13 12.97
N TYR A 759 -23.92 -32.47 12.82
CA TYR A 759 -24.37 -31.88 11.56
C TYR A 759 -24.37 -30.36 11.68
N LEU A 760 -24.05 -29.69 10.58
CA LEU A 760 -24.26 -28.25 10.45
C LEU A 760 -25.74 -27.97 10.18
N ASN A 761 -26.22 -26.77 10.53
CA ASN A 761 -27.60 -26.37 10.32
C ASN A 761 -27.98 -26.43 8.82
N HIS A 762 -29.24 -26.77 8.55
CA HIS A 762 -29.84 -26.87 7.20
C HIS A 762 -29.23 -27.94 6.26
N LEU A 763 -28.44 -28.88 6.79
CA LEU A 763 -28.00 -30.08 6.07
C LEU A 763 -29.03 -31.20 6.29
N PRO A 764 -29.78 -31.63 5.26
CA PRO A 764 -30.77 -32.69 5.41
C PRO A 764 -30.12 -34.07 5.62
N LYS A 765 -28.88 -34.24 5.13
CA LYS A 765 -28.07 -35.45 5.29
C LYS A 765 -26.60 -35.16 4.99
N ASN A 766 -25.72 -36.06 5.41
CA ASN A 766 -24.32 -36.05 5.00
C ASN A 766 -24.23 -36.26 3.48
N THR A 767 -23.47 -35.43 2.77
CA THR A 767 -23.42 -35.50 1.31
C THR A 767 -22.01 -35.80 0.82
N LYS A 768 -21.88 -36.85 -0.01
CA LYS A 768 -20.59 -37.28 -0.59
C LYS A 768 -19.90 -36.11 -1.30
N ASN A 769 -18.57 -36.02 -1.19
CA ASN A 769 -17.71 -34.99 -1.83
C ASN A 769 -17.91 -33.54 -1.37
N HIS A 770 -18.63 -33.30 -0.27
CA HIS A 770 -18.83 -31.95 0.28
C HIS A 770 -18.00 -31.70 1.55
N HIS A 771 -16.92 -32.47 1.75
CA HIS A 771 -16.02 -32.34 2.90
C HIS A 771 -15.17 -31.07 2.87
N HIS A 772 -15.09 -30.37 1.73
CA HIS A 772 -14.28 -29.16 1.59
C HIS A 772 -15.09 -27.88 1.28
N HIS A 773 -16.41 -27.96 1.16
CA HIS A 773 -17.25 -26.79 0.89
C HIS A 773 -18.68 -27.01 1.35
N LEU A 774 -19.38 -25.90 1.61
CA LEU A 774 -20.82 -25.87 1.80
C LEU A 774 -21.48 -25.53 0.47
N HIS A 775 -22.27 -26.45 -0.07
CA HIS A 775 -23.08 -26.20 -1.25
C HIS A 775 -24.43 -25.63 -0.85
N VAL A 776 -24.78 -24.46 -1.37
CA VAL A 776 -26.09 -23.85 -1.14
C VAL A 776 -27.03 -24.17 -2.29
N GLN A 777 -28.25 -24.61 -1.98
CA GLN A 777 -29.22 -25.03 -2.99
C GLN A 777 -30.67 -24.72 -2.57
N GLY A 778 -31.63 -25.06 -3.44
CA GLY A 778 -33.04 -24.78 -3.19
C GLY A 778 -33.31 -23.28 -3.05
N TYR A 779 -32.68 -22.48 -3.91
CA TYR A 779 -32.75 -21.03 -3.86
C TYR A 779 -34.18 -20.53 -4.09
N LYS A 780 -34.79 -20.02 -3.02
CA LYS A 780 -36.16 -19.49 -2.93
C LYS A 780 -36.20 -18.35 -1.88
N PRO A 781 -35.69 -17.15 -2.22
CA PRO A 781 -35.73 -15.99 -1.33
C PRO A 781 -37.17 -15.51 -1.10
N SER A 782 -37.40 -14.82 0.02
CA SER A 782 -38.61 -13.99 0.18
C SER A 782 -38.44 -12.76 -0.71
N PHE A 783 -39.06 -12.79 -1.89
CA PHE A 783 -38.81 -11.81 -2.94
C PHE A 783 -40.09 -11.20 -3.48
N LYS A 784 -40.09 -9.87 -3.63
CA LYS A 784 -41.16 -9.11 -4.27
C LYS A 784 -40.59 -8.13 -5.30
N GLU A 785 -41.27 -8.00 -6.44
CA GLU A 785 -40.98 -6.95 -7.41
C GLU A 785 -42.03 -5.84 -7.28
N ILE A 786 -41.57 -4.59 -7.24
CA ILE A 786 -42.39 -3.39 -7.10
C ILE A 786 -42.07 -2.47 -8.26
N LYS A 787 -43.07 -2.24 -9.11
CA LYS A 787 -42.99 -1.26 -10.21
C LYS A 787 -43.64 0.03 -9.70
N LYS A 788 -42.83 1.10 -9.61
CA LYS A 788 -43.30 2.41 -9.14
C LYS A 788 -43.87 3.24 -10.28
#